data_AF-A0A3B9RS43-F1
#
_entry.id   AF-A0A3B9RS43-F1
#
_cell.length_a   1.000
_cell.length_b   1.000
_cell.length_c   1.000
_cell.angle_alpha   90.00
_cell.angle_beta   90.00
_cell.angle_gamma   90.00
#
_symmetry.space_group_name_H-M   'P 1'
#
loop_
_entity.id
_entity.type
_entity.pdbx_description
1 polymer ?
#
loop_
_entity_poly.entity_id
_entity_poly.type
_entity_poly.pdbx_seq_one_letter_code
_entity_poly.pdbx_strand_id
1 'polypeptide(L)'
;MKMLPVYQHRMEILDALDKNQVIIVESPTGSGKTTQLPIILHEAGYTSSLMVGITQPRRIATLSVSDYIRKQVNTTSDFVGYKMRFDDTTTLNTRVKVMTDGILLMELKADPLLKNYSVMLVDEAHERSLNIDFILGLLQDVMKHRPEFKVIISSATINTKVFSQFFGDAPVISIDAKIYPIDVVYHPLQQENVEHQVEAITKIVMNQARKKMGDILVFMSGEFDITNCVNALYMADTEQILVIYPLFGRLSKEEQESVFDDTPEGKTKVVVATNIAETSVTIDGITAVIDTGIAKINFYNQKDFTSSLVPLPTSRSSCDQRKGRAGRTAPGVCYRLYSEENFKDRMLYGTEEILRTDLSEVVLRMSDLAIYDYEHFPFITRPKNSAITSAEDTLRFIGAIDESRHLTTVGSLMCRFPLLPRHSRVLVEALVHYPDVLQEVLIAVSFLSTKNPFLFTPGEEDLSRAAHKQLNNSEYGDFVSYLNIFKQYTANTTKEAKERFCKKYYLDYQGMQEIVHVDEQLGEICSEIGFPLTHGGNIREYLSCIASGLLQYICIKAERNMYKSLTANQVFIHPGSAYFKTLPQFIIAGEIVQTSRMYARSVSPLEKSWLDAINPDIYRQLVSLTQKGEQKLSKKEILRQKESEEKIESIAKGKAVVQVYKRTYPTVALGKKNKRTVAIIPLEDLEYLYQTNEKAPKRPKNFPAALLYQGYYIHYGDKFFSILDLFGKIDVQKGIIDNPPRSIYTIADAQTLVDNLTWIMTLSRNKKERKLLGFVGFEESGDGNFRFTFNHDGFDALDSSLYTLLQLADRFEDAGEEKLAKQVGKLYGKLLKMVE
;
A
#
# COMPACT_ATOMS: atom_id res chain seq x y z
N MET A 1 24.86 20.56 -25.29
CA MET A 1 24.36 19.71 -24.19
C MET A 1 25.26 19.67 -22.96
N LYS A 2 26.57 19.98 -23.03
CA LYS A 2 27.43 20.37 -21.87
C LYS A 2 27.00 21.66 -21.13
N MET A 3 25.75 22.07 -21.30
CA MET A 3 25.18 23.32 -20.76
C MET A 3 24.33 23.09 -19.50
N LEU A 4 24.06 21.83 -19.12
CA LEU A 4 23.33 21.54 -17.88
C LEU A 4 24.13 22.02 -16.65
N PRO A 5 23.48 22.59 -15.61
CA PRO A 5 24.17 23.19 -14.47
C PRO A 5 25.23 22.28 -13.83
N VAL A 6 24.93 21.00 -13.64
CA VAL A 6 25.87 20.05 -13.01
C VAL A 6 27.19 19.92 -13.80
N TYR A 7 27.13 19.92 -15.13
CA TYR A 7 28.33 19.82 -15.97
C TYR A 7 29.18 21.10 -15.94
N GLN A 8 28.56 22.26 -15.70
CA GLN A 8 29.30 23.53 -15.54
C GLN A 8 30.16 23.53 -14.29
N HIS A 9 29.71 22.85 -13.23
CA HIS A 9 30.44 22.68 -11.96
C HIS A 9 31.37 21.46 -11.94
N ARG A 10 31.67 20.83 -13.09
CA ARG A 10 32.49 19.59 -13.13
C ARG A 10 33.86 19.72 -12.45
N MET A 11 34.53 20.86 -12.58
CA MET A 11 35.85 21.06 -11.98
C MET A 11 35.76 21.09 -10.45
N GLU A 12 34.77 21.80 -9.91
CA GLU A 12 34.51 21.85 -8.47
C GLU A 12 34.17 20.47 -7.91
N ILE A 13 33.35 19.69 -8.63
CA ILE A 13 33.00 18.31 -8.26
C ILE A 13 34.25 17.42 -8.24
N LEU A 14 35.08 17.47 -9.29
CA LEU A 14 36.28 16.66 -9.40
C LEU A 14 37.34 17.06 -8.35
N ASP A 15 37.53 18.35 -8.11
CA ASP A 15 38.47 18.87 -7.10
C ASP A 15 38.06 18.45 -5.68
N ALA A 16 36.75 18.44 -5.40
CA ALA A 16 36.23 17.96 -4.12
C ALA A 16 36.38 16.44 -3.97
N LEU A 17 36.11 15.67 -5.05
CA LEU A 17 36.24 14.21 -5.06
C LEU A 17 37.70 13.75 -4.96
N ASP A 18 38.64 14.53 -5.48
CA ASP A 18 40.08 14.27 -5.32
C ASP A 18 40.48 14.33 -3.84
N LYS A 19 40.05 15.40 -3.15
CA LYS A 19 40.41 15.70 -1.75
C LYS A 19 39.63 14.91 -0.70
N ASN A 20 38.45 14.38 -1.06
CA ASN A 20 37.53 13.74 -0.11
C ASN A 20 37.10 12.37 -0.62
N GLN A 21 36.83 11.46 0.30
CA GLN A 21 36.30 10.14 -0.05
C GLN A 21 34.80 10.20 -0.34
N VAL A 22 34.08 11.07 0.37
CA VAL A 22 32.65 11.32 0.22
C VAL A 22 32.42 12.78 -0.16
N ILE A 23 31.53 13.02 -1.11
CA ILE A 23 30.99 14.36 -1.37
C ILE A 23 29.46 14.28 -1.46
N ILE A 24 28.79 15.36 -1.05
CA ILE A 24 27.34 15.51 -1.25
C ILE A 24 27.12 16.53 -2.36
N VAL A 25 26.37 16.14 -3.39
CA VAL A 25 25.97 17.03 -4.49
C VAL A 25 24.51 17.40 -4.31
N GLU A 26 24.27 18.65 -3.94
CA GLU A 26 22.94 19.22 -3.82
C GLU A 26 22.59 19.97 -5.09
N SER A 27 21.52 19.58 -5.77
CA SER A 27 20.97 20.43 -6.83
C SER A 27 19.53 20.09 -7.16
N PRO A 28 18.73 21.04 -7.66
CA PRO A 28 17.35 20.78 -8.05
C PRO A 28 17.19 19.64 -9.06
N THR A 29 16.05 18.98 -9.05
CA THR A 29 15.67 18.02 -10.10
C THR A 29 15.69 18.67 -11.49
N GLY A 30 16.22 17.98 -12.51
CA GLY A 30 16.36 18.51 -13.87
C GLY A 30 17.69 19.22 -14.15
N SER A 31 18.55 19.44 -13.15
CA SER A 31 19.89 20.04 -13.30
C SER A 31 20.92 19.11 -13.96
N GLY A 32 20.59 17.82 -14.13
CA GLY A 32 21.46 16.79 -14.67
C GLY A 32 22.29 16.00 -13.65
N LYS A 33 21.90 15.93 -12.36
CA LYS A 33 22.65 15.15 -11.34
C LYS A 33 22.95 13.73 -11.80
N THR A 34 21.89 12.96 -12.02
CA THR A 34 21.94 11.55 -12.35
C THR A 34 22.56 11.26 -13.70
N THR A 35 22.43 12.19 -14.65
CA THR A 35 22.83 11.97 -16.04
C THR A 35 24.21 12.51 -16.35
N GLN A 36 24.63 13.63 -15.72
CA GLN A 36 25.92 14.26 -15.99
C GLN A 36 27.02 13.79 -15.05
N LEU A 37 26.74 13.45 -13.78
CA LEU A 37 27.77 12.96 -12.86
C LEU A 37 28.50 11.72 -13.41
N PRO A 38 27.82 10.69 -13.97
CA PRO A 38 28.51 9.54 -14.54
C PRO A 38 29.41 9.89 -15.72
N ILE A 39 28.99 10.87 -16.54
CA ILE A 39 29.76 11.35 -17.70
C ILE A 39 31.01 12.09 -17.24
N ILE A 40 30.88 12.96 -16.23
CA ILE A 40 32.01 13.68 -15.63
C ILE A 40 33.02 12.68 -15.07
N LEU A 41 32.56 11.65 -14.36
CA LEU A 41 33.42 10.59 -13.80
C LEU A 41 34.10 9.77 -14.90
N HIS A 42 33.38 9.44 -15.97
CA HIS A 42 33.93 8.77 -17.15
C HIS A 42 35.03 9.60 -17.82
N GLU A 43 34.76 10.87 -18.13
CA GLU A 43 35.73 11.80 -18.73
C GLU A 43 36.97 12.00 -17.85
N ALA A 44 36.82 11.91 -16.52
CA ALA A 44 37.92 11.99 -15.55
C ALA A 44 38.70 10.68 -15.37
N GLY A 45 38.31 9.58 -16.02
CA GLY A 45 39.04 8.31 -16.00
C GLY A 45 38.64 7.32 -14.91
N TYR A 46 37.56 7.58 -14.15
CA TYR A 46 37.09 6.64 -13.11
C TYR A 46 36.59 5.31 -13.67
N THR A 47 36.30 5.24 -14.97
CA THR A 47 35.87 4.04 -15.67
C THR A 47 36.98 3.32 -16.44
N SER A 48 38.24 3.74 -16.29
CA SER A 48 39.35 3.19 -17.09
C SER A 48 39.68 1.74 -16.73
N SER A 49 39.58 1.38 -15.46
CA SER A 49 39.88 0.03 -14.94
C SER A 49 38.72 -0.62 -14.21
N LEU A 50 37.90 0.17 -13.51
CA LEU A 50 36.76 -0.27 -12.71
C LEU A 50 35.45 0.36 -13.21
N MET A 51 34.32 -0.02 -12.62
CA MET A 51 33.01 0.53 -12.94
C MET A 51 32.65 1.74 -12.07
N VAL A 52 31.79 2.59 -12.61
CA VAL A 52 31.00 3.54 -11.84
C VAL A 52 29.60 2.96 -11.62
N GLY A 53 29.19 2.82 -10.36
CA GLY A 53 27.87 2.36 -9.97
C GLY A 53 26.95 3.52 -9.65
N ILE A 54 25.69 3.44 -10.06
CA ILE A 54 24.66 4.46 -9.79
C ILE A 54 23.44 3.75 -9.23
N THR A 55 23.01 4.09 -8.02
CA THR A 55 21.78 3.56 -7.47
C THR A 55 20.59 4.45 -7.82
N GLN A 56 19.43 3.82 -8.02
CA GLN A 56 18.15 4.47 -8.22
C GLN A 56 17.07 3.77 -7.37
N PRO A 57 16.21 4.52 -6.67
CA PRO A 57 15.14 3.90 -5.89
C PRO A 57 14.04 3.27 -6.77
N ARG A 58 13.96 3.61 -8.07
CA ARG A 58 12.86 3.20 -8.95
C ARG A 58 13.34 2.54 -10.24
N ARG A 59 12.62 1.49 -10.66
CA ARG A 59 12.87 0.76 -11.92
C ARG A 59 12.78 1.65 -13.16
N ILE A 60 11.74 2.49 -13.26
CA ILE A 60 11.55 3.38 -14.42
C ILE A 60 12.69 4.40 -14.53
N ALA A 61 13.13 4.96 -13.40
CA ALA A 61 14.27 5.88 -13.37
C ALA A 61 15.56 5.14 -13.79
N THR A 62 15.77 3.91 -13.32
CA THR A 62 16.91 3.05 -13.69
C THR A 62 16.99 2.89 -15.22
N LEU A 63 15.88 2.52 -15.86
CA LEU A 63 15.78 2.36 -17.31
C LEU A 63 16.05 3.68 -18.05
N SER A 64 15.27 4.72 -17.74
CA SER A 64 15.34 6.02 -18.41
C SER A 64 16.73 6.66 -18.32
N VAL A 65 17.35 6.61 -17.14
CA VAL A 65 18.71 7.12 -16.91
C VAL A 65 19.73 6.34 -17.73
N SER A 66 19.64 5.01 -17.74
CA SER A 66 20.58 4.17 -18.48
C SER A 66 20.54 4.47 -19.99
N ASP A 67 19.34 4.58 -20.57
CA ASP A 67 19.16 4.92 -21.98
C ASP A 67 19.64 6.34 -22.30
N TYR A 68 19.41 7.28 -21.38
CA TYR A 68 19.87 8.65 -21.53
C TYR A 68 21.39 8.75 -21.54
N ILE A 69 22.07 8.08 -20.59
CA ILE A 69 23.54 8.06 -20.55
C ILE A 69 24.09 7.36 -21.79
N ARG A 70 23.50 6.22 -22.22
CA ARG A 70 23.92 5.48 -23.42
C ARG A 70 23.92 6.36 -24.67
N LYS A 71 22.95 7.26 -24.82
CA LYS A 71 22.87 8.21 -25.95
C LYS A 71 23.94 9.31 -25.90
N GLN A 72 24.60 9.52 -24.76
CA GLN A 72 25.58 10.61 -24.57
C GLN A 72 27.03 10.14 -24.56
N VAL A 73 27.28 8.87 -24.25
CA VAL A 73 28.63 8.31 -24.27
C VAL A 73 28.91 7.84 -25.70
N ASN A 74 29.97 8.38 -26.33
CA ASN A 74 30.41 7.98 -27.68
C ASN A 74 31.17 6.64 -27.65
N THR A 75 30.53 5.59 -27.13
CA THR A 75 31.09 4.24 -26.97
C THR A 75 30.11 3.19 -27.50
N THR A 76 30.47 1.91 -27.35
CA THR A 76 29.54 0.80 -27.62
C THR A 76 28.33 0.85 -26.69
N SER A 77 27.20 0.33 -27.16
CA SER A 77 25.92 0.36 -26.43
C SER A 77 25.95 -0.41 -25.10
N ASP A 78 26.82 -1.41 -25.00
CA ASP A 78 27.05 -2.27 -23.82
C ASP A 78 27.96 -1.64 -22.76
N PHE A 79 28.55 -0.47 -23.03
CA PHE A 79 29.33 0.30 -22.06
C PHE A 79 28.46 0.76 -20.87
N VAL A 80 27.20 1.07 -21.15
CA VAL A 80 26.18 1.44 -20.15
C VAL A 80 25.18 0.30 -20.03
N GLY A 81 25.21 -0.38 -18.89
CA GLY A 81 24.28 -1.43 -18.54
C GLY A 81 23.40 -1.01 -17.37
N TYR A 82 22.26 -1.69 -17.21
CA TYR A 82 21.48 -1.60 -15.99
C TYR A 82 21.21 -2.97 -15.39
N LYS A 83 20.99 -2.99 -14.08
CA LYS A 83 20.60 -4.19 -13.33
C LYS A 83 19.52 -3.83 -12.30
N MET A 84 18.37 -4.46 -12.42
CA MET A 84 17.29 -4.38 -11.44
C MET A 84 16.84 -5.78 -11.07
N ARG A 85 15.98 -5.88 -10.05
CA ARG A 85 15.39 -7.17 -9.71
C ARG A 85 14.71 -7.72 -10.97
N PHE A 86 15.02 -8.98 -11.28
CA PHE A 86 14.43 -9.70 -12.41
C PHE A 86 14.83 -9.18 -13.80
N ASP A 87 15.81 -8.30 -13.95
CA ASP A 87 16.23 -7.80 -15.27
C ASP A 87 17.68 -7.29 -15.25
N ASP A 88 18.55 -7.83 -16.11
CA ASP A 88 19.98 -7.54 -16.16
C ASP A 88 20.47 -7.43 -17.61
N THR A 89 21.04 -6.28 -17.96
CA THR A 89 21.64 -6.01 -19.28
C THR A 89 23.15 -5.82 -19.22
N THR A 90 23.76 -6.10 -18.07
CA THR A 90 25.20 -5.88 -17.85
C THR A 90 26.05 -6.96 -18.54
N THR A 91 27.20 -6.54 -19.05
CA THR A 91 28.17 -7.42 -19.71
C THR A 91 29.57 -7.16 -19.17
N LEU A 92 30.57 -7.94 -19.61
CA LEU A 92 31.98 -7.70 -19.27
C LEU A 92 32.51 -6.34 -19.76
N ASN A 93 31.86 -5.74 -20.76
CA ASN A 93 32.22 -4.42 -21.30
C ASN A 93 31.56 -3.27 -20.54
N THR A 94 30.59 -3.55 -19.66
CA THR A 94 29.92 -2.51 -18.89
C THR A 94 30.92 -1.79 -17.97
N ARG A 95 30.88 -0.46 -18.01
CA ARG A 95 31.70 0.44 -17.19
C ARG A 95 30.89 1.46 -16.41
N VAL A 96 29.68 1.75 -16.85
CA VAL A 96 28.68 2.50 -16.09
C VAL A 96 27.50 1.58 -15.84
N LYS A 97 27.25 1.24 -14.58
CA LYS A 97 26.14 0.37 -14.17
C LYS A 97 25.10 1.20 -13.40
N VAL A 98 23.90 1.33 -13.97
CA VAL A 98 22.74 1.89 -13.27
C VAL A 98 21.96 0.74 -12.62
N MET A 99 21.66 0.81 -11.34
CA MET A 99 21.01 -0.31 -10.65
C MET A 99 20.01 0.17 -9.61
N THR A 100 19.05 -0.68 -9.25
CA THR A 100 18.17 -0.38 -8.13
C THR A 100 18.89 -0.57 -6.79
N ASP A 101 18.51 0.16 -5.76
CA ASP A 101 19.14 0.07 -4.42
C ASP A 101 19.28 -1.38 -3.91
N GLY A 102 18.22 -2.19 -4.05
CA GLY A 102 18.23 -3.60 -3.65
C GLY A 102 19.26 -4.46 -4.39
N ILE A 103 19.63 -4.11 -5.62
CA ILE A 103 20.68 -4.82 -6.37
C ILE A 103 22.06 -4.50 -5.79
N LEU A 104 22.32 -3.24 -5.41
CA LEU A 104 23.59 -2.91 -4.76
C LEU A 104 23.74 -3.67 -3.43
N LEU A 105 22.66 -3.82 -2.67
CA LEU A 105 22.67 -4.63 -1.44
C LEU A 105 23.01 -6.11 -1.73
N MET A 106 22.52 -6.67 -2.84
CA MET A 106 22.91 -8.01 -3.28
C MET A 106 24.37 -8.10 -3.71
N GLU A 107 24.88 -7.08 -4.41
CA GLU A 107 26.30 -7.05 -4.80
C GLU A 107 27.22 -6.87 -3.59
N LEU A 108 26.85 -6.07 -2.59
CA LEU A 108 27.56 -5.95 -1.31
C LEU A 108 27.64 -7.27 -0.54
N LYS A 109 26.66 -8.17 -0.72
CA LYS A 109 26.75 -9.53 -0.16
C LYS A 109 27.81 -10.36 -0.88
N ALA A 110 27.78 -10.37 -2.22
CA ALA A 110 28.70 -11.17 -3.01
C ALA A 110 30.15 -10.63 -2.93
N ASP A 111 30.28 -9.31 -2.85
CA ASP A 111 31.53 -8.59 -2.73
C ASP A 111 31.40 -7.44 -1.71
N PRO A 112 31.65 -7.73 -0.41
CA PRO A 112 31.57 -6.74 0.68
C PRO A 112 32.51 -5.53 0.53
N LEU A 113 33.46 -5.58 -0.40
CA LEU A 113 34.39 -4.49 -0.66
C LEU A 113 34.10 -3.79 -1.99
N LEU A 114 33.07 -4.18 -2.74
CA LEU A 114 32.72 -3.59 -4.05
C LEU A 114 33.95 -3.39 -4.96
N LYS A 115 34.80 -4.41 -5.07
CA LYS A 115 36.11 -4.35 -5.74
C LYS A 115 36.03 -3.97 -7.21
N ASN A 116 34.90 -4.26 -7.84
CA ASN A 116 34.65 -3.92 -9.23
C ASN A 116 34.30 -2.44 -9.45
N TYR A 117 34.15 -1.65 -8.39
CA TYR A 117 33.75 -0.25 -8.45
C TYR A 117 34.85 0.70 -7.98
N SER A 118 35.02 1.80 -8.73
CA SER A 118 35.85 2.94 -8.31
C SER A 118 35.03 3.99 -7.57
N VAL A 119 33.79 4.23 -8.02
CA VAL A 119 32.88 5.23 -7.47
C VAL A 119 31.48 4.66 -7.37
N MET A 120 30.81 4.95 -6.25
CA MET A 120 29.38 4.70 -6.08
C MET A 120 28.61 6.02 -5.93
N LEU A 121 27.69 6.26 -6.87
CA LEU A 121 26.73 7.35 -6.81
C LEU A 121 25.42 6.85 -6.18
N VAL A 122 25.15 7.25 -4.95
CA VAL A 122 23.86 7.02 -4.28
C VAL A 122 22.95 8.20 -4.62
N ASP A 123 22.05 7.99 -5.57
CA ASP A 123 21.19 9.06 -6.08
C ASP A 123 19.85 9.12 -5.34
N GLU A 124 19.16 10.27 -5.48
CA GLU A 124 17.85 10.52 -4.87
C GLU A 124 17.82 10.24 -3.35
N ALA A 125 18.95 10.46 -2.65
CA ALA A 125 19.11 10.13 -1.23
C ALA A 125 18.08 10.83 -0.32
N HIS A 126 17.50 11.92 -0.80
CA HIS A 126 16.41 12.64 -0.14
C HIS A 126 15.10 11.85 -0.03
N GLU A 127 14.89 10.78 -0.79
CA GLU A 127 13.74 9.88 -0.60
C GLU A 127 13.81 9.15 0.76
N ARG A 128 15.01 9.04 1.37
CA ARG A 128 15.24 8.39 2.67
C ARG A 128 14.54 7.03 2.77
N SER A 129 14.71 6.23 1.72
CA SER A 129 14.22 4.86 1.66
C SER A 129 15.02 3.97 2.62
N LEU A 130 14.40 2.88 3.07
CA LEU A 130 15.06 1.93 3.96
C LEU A 130 16.36 1.36 3.35
N ASN A 131 16.34 1.07 2.05
CA ASN A 131 17.51 0.52 1.34
C ASN A 131 18.63 1.54 1.21
N ILE A 132 18.32 2.81 0.89
CA ILE A 132 19.33 3.88 0.82
C ILE A 132 20.02 4.06 2.16
N ASP A 133 19.25 4.19 3.25
CA ASP A 133 19.82 4.35 4.59
C ASP A 133 20.71 3.14 4.98
N PHE A 134 20.33 1.92 4.59
CA PHE A 134 21.13 0.72 4.84
C PHE A 134 22.41 0.69 4.01
N ILE A 135 22.34 1.00 2.71
CA ILE A 135 23.50 1.14 1.82
C ILE A 135 24.49 2.14 2.38
N LEU A 136 24.03 3.32 2.79
CA LEU A 136 24.91 4.38 3.31
C LEU A 136 25.64 3.93 4.58
N GLY A 137 24.99 3.15 5.45
CA GLY A 137 25.64 2.51 6.59
C GLY A 137 26.71 1.48 6.19
N LEU A 138 26.42 0.63 5.20
CA LEU A 138 27.39 -0.37 4.70
C LEU A 138 28.59 0.28 4.01
N LEU A 139 28.38 1.35 3.25
CA LEU A 139 29.45 2.07 2.57
C LEU A 139 30.46 2.68 3.54
N GLN A 140 30.07 3.02 4.79
CA GLN A 140 31.04 3.44 5.80
C GLN A 140 32.10 2.37 6.06
N ASP A 141 31.73 1.09 6.05
CA ASP A 141 32.66 0.00 6.29
C ASP A 141 33.53 -0.31 5.05
N VAL A 142 32.93 -0.25 3.86
CA VAL A 142 33.68 -0.36 2.59
C VAL A 142 34.78 0.70 2.54
N MET A 143 34.45 1.94 2.86
CA MET A 143 35.37 3.08 2.80
C MET A 143 36.52 2.98 3.80
N LYS A 144 36.30 2.40 4.99
CA LYS A 144 37.38 2.13 5.96
C LYS A 144 38.43 1.17 5.40
N HIS A 145 38.00 0.20 4.59
CA HIS A 145 38.88 -0.82 4.01
C HIS A 145 39.43 -0.42 2.63
N ARG A 146 38.78 0.51 1.92
CA ARG A 146 39.16 0.99 0.59
C ARG A 146 39.28 2.52 0.54
N PRO A 147 40.41 3.10 0.99
CA PRO A 147 40.60 4.56 1.00
C PRO A 147 40.50 5.23 -0.38
N GLU A 148 40.75 4.48 -1.45
CA GLU A 148 40.66 4.94 -2.84
C GLU A 148 39.22 4.93 -3.40
N PHE A 149 38.32 4.15 -2.80
CA PHE A 149 36.93 4.07 -3.23
C PHE A 149 36.19 5.35 -2.88
N LYS A 150 35.47 5.93 -3.85
CA LYS A 150 34.77 7.21 -3.68
C LYS A 150 33.26 7.04 -3.63
N VAL A 151 32.58 7.89 -2.86
CA VAL A 151 31.12 7.91 -2.76
C VAL A 151 30.61 9.31 -3.08
N ILE A 152 29.58 9.39 -3.92
CA ILE A 152 28.85 10.61 -4.19
C ILE A 152 27.41 10.41 -3.73
N ILE A 153 26.92 11.32 -2.89
CA ILE A 153 25.52 11.33 -2.44
C ILE A 153 24.81 12.46 -3.15
N SER A 154 23.83 12.14 -3.99
CA SER A 154 23.07 13.13 -4.74
C SER A 154 21.70 13.37 -4.10
N SER A 155 21.36 14.63 -3.86
CA SER A 155 20.12 15.06 -3.23
C SER A 155 19.52 16.26 -3.94
N ALA A 156 18.18 16.31 -3.99
CA ALA A 156 17.44 17.47 -4.48
C ALA A 156 17.04 18.46 -3.38
N THR A 157 17.35 18.17 -2.12
CA THR A 157 16.85 18.93 -0.97
C THR A 157 17.97 19.50 -0.10
N ILE A 158 17.66 20.63 0.56
CA ILE A 158 18.49 21.37 1.53
C ILE A 158 18.91 20.56 2.77
N ASN A 159 18.36 19.36 3.01
CA ASN A 159 18.76 18.54 4.16
C ASN A 159 20.08 17.78 3.95
N THR A 160 21.01 18.34 3.18
CA THR A 160 22.33 17.79 2.90
C THR A 160 23.22 17.73 4.14
N LYS A 161 22.92 18.55 5.15
CA LYS A 161 23.63 18.57 6.44
C LYS A 161 23.59 17.23 7.17
N VAL A 162 22.47 16.50 7.12
CA VAL A 162 22.35 15.20 7.78
C VAL A 162 23.30 14.19 7.15
N PHE A 163 23.41 14.17 5.81
CA PHE A 163 24.36 13.31 5.11
C PHE A 163 25.81 13.74 5.36
N SER A 164 26.08 15.05 5.33
CA SER A 164 27.41 15.61 5.64
C SER A 164 27.89 15.17 7.03
N GLN A 165 27.07 15.38 8.06
CA GLN A 165 27.38 14.97 9.43
C GLN A 165 27.55 13.46 9.57
N PHE A 166 26.69 12.68 8.92
CA PHE A 166 26.76 11.22 8.95
C PHE A 166 28.08 10.68 8.37
N PHE A 167 28.66 11.38 7.38
CA PHE A 167 29.96 11.04 6.77
C PHE A 167 31.12 11.92 7.28
N GLY A 168 31.04 12.44 8.51
CA GLY A 168 32.14 13.16 9.14
C GLY A 168 32.38 14.56 8.58
N ASP A 169 31.30 15.33 8.42
CA ASP A 169 31.29 16.67 7.84
C ASP A 169 31.79 16.72 6.38
N ALA A 170 31.43 15.70 5.60
CA ALA A 170 31.76 15.62 4.18
C ALA A 170 31.27 16.87 3.42
N PRO A 171 32.04 17.39 2.44
CA PRO A 171 31.73 18.65 1.76
C PRO A 171 30.43 18.56 0.97
N VAL A 172 29.65 19.63 1.03
CA VAL A 172 28.43 19.82 0.26
C VAL A 172 28.70 20.79 -0.89
N ILE A 173 28.46 20.32 -2.12
CA ILE A 173 28.54 21.11 -3.34
C ILE A 173 27.12 21.46 -3.73
N SER A 174 26.74 22.72 -3.53
CA SER A 174 25.41 23.23 -3.87
C SER A 174 25.43 23.88 -5.25
N ILE A 175 24.68 23.28 -6.18
CA ILE A 175 24.59 23.72 -7.57
C ILE A 175 23.21 24.33 -7.79
N ASP A 176 23.19 25.64 -7.93
CA ASP A 176 21.96 26.37 -8.25
C ASP A 176 21.58 26.12 -9.72
N ALA A 177 20.37 25.63 -9.94
CA ALA A 177 19.76 25.63 -11.26
C ALA A 177 18.89 26.88 -11.39
N LYS A 178 18.93 27.56 -12.55
CA LYS A 178 17.96 28.61 -12.86
C LYS A 178 16.58 27.97 -13.02
N ILE A 179 15.78 28.06 -11.97
CA ILE A 179 14.35 27.77 -12.01
C ILE A 179 13.66 29.08 -12.44
N TYR A 180 12.77 29.01 -13.42
CA TYR A 180 11.95 30.16 -13.77
C TYR A 180 11.02 30.53 -12.60
N PRO A 181 10.64 31.81 -12.44
CA PRO A 181 9.76 32.22 -11.35
C PRO A 181 8.43 31.45 -11.41
N ILE A 182 7.96 31.00 -10.24
CA ILE A 182 6.70 30.27 -10.07
C ILE A 182 5.83 31.06 -9.11
N ASP A 183 4.67 31.52 -9.59
CA ASP A 183 3.67 32.17 -8.74
C ASP A 183 2.92 31.11 -7.93
N VAL A 184 2.77 31.33 -6.62
CA VAL A 184 2.02 30.41 -5.73
C VAL A 184 0.66 31.01 -5.43
N VAL A 185 -0.40 30.31 -5.82
CA VAL A 185 -1.79 30.68 -5.55
C VAL A 185 -2.37 29.71 -4.53
N TYR A 186 -2.71 30.23 -3.35
CA TYR A 186 -3.43 29.45 -2.34
C TYR A 186 -4.93 29.53 -2.61
N HIS A 187 -5.53 28.39 -2.91
CA HIS A 187 -6.95 28.23 -3.24
C HIS A 187 -7.60 27.22 -2.27
N PRO A 188 -7.72 27.56 -0.97
CA PRO A 188 -8.30 26.66 0.01
C PRO A 188 -9.74 26.27 -0.39
N LEU A 189 -10.05 24.99 -0.26
CA LEU A 189 -11.39 24.48 -0.57
C LEU A 189 -12.39 24.85 0.52
N GLN A 190 -13.64 25.06 0.12
CA GLN A 190 -14.73 25.29 1.08
C GLN A 190 -15.03 24.02 1.90
N GLN A 191 -14.93 22.85 1.25
CA GLN A 191 -15.00 21.54 1.88
C GLN A 191 -13.85 20.68 1.35
N GLU A 192 -13.18 19.95 2.25
CA GLU A 192 -12.04 19.10 1.90
C GLU A 192 -12.50 17.65 1.64
N ASN A 193 -13.36 17.47 0.64
CA ASN A 193 -13.75 16.17 0.11
C ASN A 193 -13.35 16.06 -1.36
N VAL A 194 -13.35 14.83 -1.90
CA VAL A 194 -12.90 14.54 -3.26
C VAL A 194 -13.74 15.27 -4.31
N GLU A 195 -15.05 15.41 -4.10
CA GLU A 195 -15.95 16.10 -5.03
C GLU A 195 -15.54 17.58 -5.21
N HIS A 196 -15.35 18.31 -4.11
CA HIS A 196 -14.94 19.72 -4.16
C HIS A 196 -13.50 19.89 -4.66
N GLN A 197 -12.61 18.93 -4.39
CA GLN A 197 -11.28 18.91 -4.97
C GLN A 197 -11.36 18.81 -6.50
N VAL A 198 -12.12 17.85 -7.01
CA VAL A 198 -12.30 17.61 -8.46
C VAL A 198 -12.95 18.81 -9.13
N GLU A 199 -13.95 19.44 -8.53
CA GLU A 199 -14.55 20.68 -9.05
C GLU A 199 -13.53 21.83 -9.15
N ALA A 200 -12.74 22.05 -8.10
CA ALA A 200 -11.73 23.10 -8.10
C ALA A 200 -10.64 22.83 -9.14
N ILE A 201 -10.14 21.59 -9.22
CA ILE A 201 -9.17 21.16 -10.24
C ILE A 201 -9.75 21.43 -11.63
N THR A 202 -10.98 21.00 -11.90
CA THR A 202 -11.62 21.15 -13.22
C THR A 202 -11.73 22.62 -13.62
N LYS A 203 -12.16 23.50 -12.71
CA LYS A 203 -12.23 24.95 -12.94
C LYS A 203 -10.85 25.54 -13.25
N ILE A 204 -9.82 25.17 -12.47
CA ILE A 204 -8.44 25.67 -12.67
C ILE A 204 -7.87 25.15 -13.99
N VAL A 205 -8.03 23.86 -14.29
CA VAL A 205 -7.54 23.23 -15.53
C VAL A 205 -8.14 23.91 -16.75
N MET A 206 -9.47 24.04 -16.82
CA MET A 206 -10.14 24.68 -17.97
C MET A 206 -9.71 26.14 -18.14
N ASN A 207 -9.54 26.87 -17.04
CA ASN A 207 -9.06 28.27 -17.08
C ASN A 207 -7.62 28.37 -17.57
N GLN A 208 -6.74 27.42 -17.22
CA GLN A 208 -5.35 27.40 -17.67
C GLN A 208 -5.21 26.94 -19.11
N ALA A 209 -5.93 25.90 -19.52
CA ALA A 209 -5.92 25.39 -20.89
C ALA A 209 -6.38 26.46 -21.90
N ARG A 210 -7.40 27.26 -21.56
CA ARG A 210 -7.85 28.39 -22.40
C ARG A 210 -6.80 29.49 -22.58
N LYS A 211 -5.87 29.64 -21.63
CA LYS A 211 -4.75 30.60 -21.75
C LYS A 211 -3.62 30.08 -22.65
N LYS A 212 -3.60 28.77 -22.96
CA LYS A 212 -2.55 28.09 -23.75
C LYS A 212 -1.14 28.38 -23.24
N MET A 213 -0.95 28.37 -21.92
CA MET A 213 0.30 28.74 -21.25
C MET A 213 1.26 27.56 -21.01
N GLY A 214 0.99 26.40 -21.60
CA GLY A 214 1.75 25.15 -21.40
C GLY A 214 0.91 24.07 -20.72
N ASP A 215 1.56 22.99 -20.32
CA ASP A 215 0.91 21.78 -19.82
C ASP A 215 0.70 21.83 -18.30
N ILE A 216 -0.21 20.97 -17.83
CA ILE A 216 -0.73 21.01 -16.46
C ILE A 216 -0.43 19.69 -15.77
N LEU A 217 0.12 19.76 -14.56
CA LEU A 217 0.34 18.61 -13.68
C LEU A 217 -0.50 18.73 -12.41
N VAL A 218 -1.35 17.74 -12.16
CA VAL A 218 -2.24 17.67 -10.99
C VAL A 218 -1.75 16.57 -10.06
N PHE A 219 -1.54 16.88 -8.78
CA PHE A 219 -1.20 15.89 -7.76
C PHE A 219 -2.43 15.47 -6.96
N MET A 220 -2.74 14.17 -6.95
CA MET A 220 -3.81 13.56 -6.17
C MET A 220 -3.31 12.37 -5.33
N SER A 221 -4.09 11.95 -4.34
CA SER A 221 -3.69 10.97 -3.32
C SER A 221 -3.64 9.52 -3.80
N GLY A 222 -4.44 9.15 -4.81
CA GLY A 222 -4.46 7.78 -5.30
C GLY A 222 -5.34 7.58 -6.52
N GLU A 223 -5.37 6.33 -6.99
CA GLU A 223 -6.03 5.93 -8.23
C GLU A 223 -7.51 6.33 -8.31
N PHE A 224 -8.31 6.01 -7.29
CA PHE A 224 -9.74 6.35 -7.28
C PHE A 224 -9.99 7.85 -7.49
N ASP A 225 -9.21 8.69 -6.81
CA ASP A 225 -9.31 10.15 -6.91
C ASP A 225 -8.91 10.63 -8.32
N ILE A 226 -7.83 10.04 -8.87
CA ILE A 226 -7.34 10.33 -10.22
C ILE A 226 -8.40 9.97 -11.26
N THR A 227 -8.97 8.78 -11.21
CA THR A 227 -9.99 8.32 -12.15
C THR A 227 -11.23 9.21 -12.11
N ASN A 228 -11.70 9.60 -10.93
CA ASN A 228 -12.83 10.53 -10.78
C ASN A 228 -12.51 11.90 -11.38
N CYS A 229 -11.30 12.41 -11.13
CA CYS A 229 -10.85 13.68 -11.70
C CYS A 229 -10.75 13.63 -13.23
N VAL A 230 -10.17 12.56 -13.78
CA VAL A 230 -10.04 12.36 -15.22
C VAL A 230 -11.42 12.31 -15.89
N ASN A 231 -12.37 11.57 -15.33
CA ASN A 231 -13.74 11.51 -15.82
C ASN A 231 -14.43 12.89 -15.79
N ALA A 232 -14.28 13.64 -14.70
CA ALA A 232 -14.85 14.98 -14.58
C ALA A 232 -14.23 15.96 -15.59
N LEU A 233 -12.92 15.86 -15.85
CA LEU A 233 -12.23 16.66 -16.86
C LEU A 233 -12.73 16.34 -18.27
N TYR A 234 -12.92 15.07 -18.62
CA TYR A 234 -13.52 14.69 -19.90
C TYR A 234 -14.94 15.23 -20.07
N MET A 235 -15.75 15.21 -19.01
CA MET A 235 -17.11 15.77 -19.05
C MET A 235 -17.12 17.30 -19.18
N ALA A 236 -16.13 17.97 -18.61
CA ALA A 236 -16.01 19.43 -18.66
C ALA A 236 -15.38 19.96 -19.97
N ASP A 237 -14.57 19.15 -20.66
CA ASP A 237 -13.90 19.52 -21.90
C ASP A 237 -14.80 19.38 -23.14
N THR A 238 -15.86 20.19 -23.19
CA THR A 238 -16.77 20.22 -24.36
C THR A 238 -16.11 20.74 -25.64
N GLU A 239 -15.00 21.46 -25.50
CA GLU A 239 -14.24 22.06 -26.61
C GLU A 239 -13.16 21.11 -27.18
N GLN A 240 -12.92 19.95 -26.54
CA GLN A 240 -11.89 18.97 -26.88
C GLN A 240 -10.46 19.55 -26.93
N ILE A 241 -10.19 20.51 -26.05
CA ILE A 241 -8.91 21.23 -25.97
C ILE A 241 -7.88 20.51 -25.09
N LEU A 242 -8.27 19.46 -24.35
CA LEU A 242 -7.40 18.73 -23.45
C LEU A 242 -6.90 17.41 -24.06
N VAL A 243 -5.71 16.99 -23.62
CA VAL A 243 -5.24 15.60 -23.70
C VAL A 243 -4.90 15.17 -22.28
N ILE A 244 -5.65 14.22 -21.74
CA ILE A 244 -5.61 13.89 -20.31
C ILE A 244 -4.91 12.53 -20.12
N TYR A 245 -3.92 12.49 -19.23
CA TYR A 245 -3.18 11.28 -18.89
C TYR A 245 -3.24 11.01 -17.37
N PRO A 246 -3.75 9.84 -16.93
CA PRO A 246 -3.56 9.40 -15.57
C PRO A 246 -2.12 8.94 -15.33
N LEU A 247 -1.58 9.12 -14.13
CA LEU A 247 -0.25 8.64 -13.76
C LEU A 247 -0.19 8.12 -12.30
N PHE A 248 -0.39 6.81 -12.14
CA PHE A 248 -0.31 6.12 -10.85
C PHE A 248 0.34 4.75 -10.99
N GLY A 249 0.79 4.18 -9.86
CA GLY A 249 1.68 3.01 -9.87
C GLY A 249 1.08 1.74 -10.47
N ARG A 250 -0.24 1.60 -10.61
CA ARG A 250 -0.90 0.42 -11.18
C ARG A 250 -0.98 0.43 -12.72
N LEU A 251 -0.74 1.57 -13.36
CA LEU A 251 -0.74 1.66 -14.83
C LEU A 251 0.34 0.80 -15.47
N SER A 252 0.08 0.40 -16.71
CA SER A 252 1.01 -0.30 -17.58
C SER A 252 2.24 0.57 -17.90
N LYS A 253 3.37 -0.03 -18.28
CA LYS A 253 4.57 0.69 -18.71
C LYS A 253 4.28 1.62 -19.89
N GLU A 254 3.55 1.15 -20.90
CA GLU A 254 3.20 1.98 -22.06
C GLU A 254 2.31 3.16 -21.64
N GLU A 255 1.35 2.93 -20.74
CA GLU A 255 0.49 4.00 -20.22
C GLU A 255 1.28 5.02 -19.41
N GLN A 256 2.23 4.58 -18.57
CA GLN A 256 3.10 5.48 -17.81
C GLN A 256 4.04 6.27 -18.71
N GLU A 257 4.52 5.68 -19.80
CA GLU A 257 5.41 6.34 -20.76
C GLU A 257 4.67 7.33 -21.67
N SER A 258 3.37 7.13 -21.93
CA SER A 258 2.56 8.04 -22.75
C SER A 258 2.52 9.49 -22.23
N VAL A 259 2.82 9.72 -20.95
CA VAL A 259 2.92 11.08 -20.39
C VAL A 259 4.06 11.90 -21.00
N PHE A 260 5.07 11.24 -21.57
CA PHE A 260 6.22 11.87 -22.23
C PHE A 260 5.98 12.24 -23.69
N ASP A 261 4.87 11.80 -24.30
CA ASP A 261 4.54 12.11 -25.70
C ASP A 261 4.40 13.63 -25.90
N ASP A 262 4.80 14.17 -27.05
CA ASP A 262 4.66 15.61 -27.31
C ASP A 262 3.20 16.07 -27.28
N THR A 263 2.95 17.26 -26.74
CA THR A 263 1.61 17.84 -26.68
C THR A 263 1.10 18.17 -28.08
N PRO A 264 -0.06 17.61 -28.52
CA PRO A 264 -0.60 17.89 -29.85
C PRO A 264 -0.90 19.37 -30.07
N GLU A 265 -0.73 19.83 -31.32
CA GLU A 265 -0.94 21.23 -31.67
C GLU A 265 -2.35 21.71 -31.33
N GLY A 266 -2.44 22.86 -30.67
CA GLY A 266 -3.71 23.47 -30.26
C GLY A 266 -4.34 22.88 -29.00
N LYS A 267 -3.79 21.80 -28.44
CA LYS A 267 -4.26 21.17 -27.19
C LYS A 267 -3.37 21.51 -25.99
N THR A 268 -3.88 21.23 -24.79
CA THR A 268 -3.15 21.30 -23.52
C THR A 268 -3.07 19.91 -22.91
N LYS A 269 -1.86 19.44 -22.58
CA LYS A 269 -1.71 18.17 -21.86
C LYS A 269 -2.03 18.38 -20.38
N VAL A 270 -2.79 17.46 -19.81
CA VAL A 270 -3.13 17.43 -18.39
C VAL A 270 -2.74 16.07 -17.82
N VAL A 271 -1.72 16.04 -16.98
CA VAL A 271 -1.29 14.82 -16.30
C VAL A 271 -1.84 14.83 -14.88
N VAL A 272 -2.61 13.82 -14.52
CA VAL A 272 -3.20 13.66 -13.18
C VAL A 272 -2.49 12.52 -12.46
N ALA A 273 -1.63 12.86 -11.50
CA ALA A 273 -0.60 11.98 -10.97
C ALA A 273 -0.62 11.81 -9.44
N THR A 274 -0.06 10.68 -8.99
CA THR A 274 0.36 10.50 -7.59
C THR A 274 1.74 11.16 -7.34
N ASN A 275 2.34 10.91 -6.18
CA ASN A 275 3.72 11.32 -5.88
C ASN A 275 4.80 10.71 -6.80
N ILE A 276 4.44 9.84 -7.75
CA ILE A 276 5.35 9.36 -8.80
C ILE A 276 5.93 10.50 -9.66
N ALA A 277 5.17 11.57 -9.88
CA ALA A 277 5.62 12.74 -10.63
C ALA A 277 6.43 13.74 -9.77
N GLU A 278 6.55 13.50 -8.45
CA GLU A 278 7.17 14.43 -7.50
C GLU A 278 8.68 14.45 -7.58
N THR A 279 9.32 13.28 -7.74
CA THR A 279 10.78 13.09 -7.73
C THR A 279 11.26 12.48 -9.05
N SER A 280 10.73 11.31 -9.41
CA SER A 280 11.39 10.39 -10.34
C SER A 280 11.09 10.57 -11.82
N VAL A 281 10.13 11.43 -12.17
CA VAL A 281 9.69 11.62 -13.57
C VAL A 281 9.71 13.10 -13.95
N THR A 282 10.41 13.44 -15.03
CA THR A 282 10.43 14.80 -15.60
C THR A 282 9.54 14.83 -16.83
N ILE A 283 8.40 15.50 -16.72
CA ILE A 283 7.49 15.75 -17.83
C ILE A 283 7.81 17.15 -18.35
N ASP A 284 8.25 17.24 -19.60
CA ASP A 284 8.54 18.52 -20.23
C ASP A 284 7.24 19.27 -20.56
N GLY A 285 7.33 20.60 -20.64
CA GLY A 285 6.18 21.46 -21.00
C GLY A 285 5.27 21.86 -19.84
N ILE A 286 5.43 21.30 -18.64
CA ILE A 286 4.62 21.66 -17.47
C ILE A 286 4.90 23.11 -17.01
N THR A 287 3.87 23.94 -17.03
CA THR A 287 3.91 25.34 -16.55
C THR A 287 2.89 25.63 -15.46
N ALA A 288 1.89 24.75 -15.28
CA ALA A 288 0.94 24.84 -14.18
C ALA A 288 0.96 23.56 -13.34
N VAL A 289 1.06 23.72 -12.02
CA VAL A 289 0.93 22.62 -11.05
C VAL A 289 -0.29 22.86 -10.17
N ILE A 290 -1.09 21.83 -9.95
CA ILE A 290 -2.20 21.83 -8.99
C ILE A 290 -1.89 20.80 -7.90
N ASP A 291 -1.66 21.27 -6.68
CA ASP A 291 -1.29 20.43 -5.53
C ASP A 291 -2.45 20.34 -4.54
N THR A 292 -3.04 19.14 -4.41
CA THR A 292 -4.03 18.83 -3.36
C THR A 292 -3.40 18.80 -1.96
N GLY A 293 -2.08 18.62 -1.87
CA GLY A 293 -1.34 18.61 -0.62
C GLY A 293 -1.51 17.34 0.21
N ILE A 294 -2.00 16.24 -0.39
CA ILE A 294 -2.18 14.94 0.26
C ILE A 294 -1.38 13.87 -0.51
N ALA A 295 -0.85 12.89 0.22
CA ALA A 295 -0.26 11.68 -0.34
C ALA A 295 -0.62 10.48 0.52
N LYS A 296 -0.78 9.31 -0.11
CA LYS A 296 -0.96 8.03 0.60
C LYS A 296 0.40 7.48 1.04
N ILE A 297 0.58 7.30 2.34
CA ILE A 297 1.84 6.85 2.96
C ILE A 297 1.62 5.48 3.62
N ASN A 298 2.53 4.54 3.37
CA ASN A 298 2.48 3.21 3.97
C ASN A 298 2.97 3.26 5.43
N PHE A 299 2.21 2.61 6.32
CA PHE A 299 2.52 2.40 7.73
C PHE A 299 2.41 0.93 8.08
N TYR A 300 3.45 0.42 8.76
CA TYR A 300 3.49 -0.92 9.30
C TYR A 300 3.27 -0.91 10.81
N ASN A 301 2.33 -1.75 11.28
CA ASN A 301 2.11 -2.01 12.69
C ASN A 301 2.81 -3.30 13.11
N GLN A 302 3.88 -3.16 13.88
CA GLN A 302 4.70 -4.26 14.39
C GLN A 302 3.95 -5.25 15.28
N LYS A 303 2.86 -4.82 15.94
CA LYS A 303 2.12 -5.70 16.86
C LYS A 303 1.21 -6.67 16.14
N ASP A 304 0.48 -6.14 15.18
CA ASP A 304 -0.57 -6.88 14.47
C ASP A 304 -0.09 -7.39 13.11
N PHE A 305 1.15 -7.01 12.72
CA PHE A 305 1.84 -7.37 11.48
C PHE A 305 1.13 -6.87 10.22
N THR A 306 0.37 -5.79 10.34
CA THR A 306 -0.45 -5.24 9.28
C THR A 306 0.19 -4.00 8.65
N SER A 307 0.06 -3.92 7.33
CA SER A 307 0.33 -2.70 6.57
C SER A 307 -0.96 -1.93 6.36
N SER A 308 -0.85 -0.61 6.39
CA SER A 308 -1.96 0.31 6.16
C SER A 308 -1.49 1.46 5.28
N LEU A 309 -2.32 1.82 4.29
CA LEU A 309 -2.04 2.92 3.40
C LEU A 309 -2.89 4.12 3.81
N VAL A 310 -2.26 5.12 4.41
CA VAL A 310 -2.96 6.22 5.08
C VAL A 310 -2.79 7.52 4.29
N PRO A 311 -3.88 8.23 3.90
CA PRO A 311 -3.77 9.55 3.33
C PRO A 311 -3.30 10.55 4.40
N LEU A 312 -2.23 11.28 4.13
CA LEU A 312 -1.69 12.30 5.03
C LEU A 312 -1.29 13.57 4.27
N PRO A 313 -1.32 14.73 4.94
CA PRO A 313 -0.74 15.95 4.40
C PRO A 313 0.74 15.76 4.04
N THR A 314 1.13 16.21 2.86
CA THR A 314 2.52 16.21 2.41
C THR A 314 3.36 17.21 3.19
N SER A 315 4.66 16.92 3.35
CA SER A 315 5.60 17.83 4.00
C SER A 315 5.84 19.10 3.16
N ARG A 316 6.38 20.16 3.78
CA ARG A 316 6.70 21.40 3.06
C ARG A 316 7.71 21.15 1.94
N SER A 317 8.74 20.34 2.19
CA SER A 317 9.71 19.90 1.18
C SER A 317 9.02 19.26 -0.03
N SER A 318 8.07 18.35 0.21
CA SER A 318 7.30 17.70 -0.86
C SER A 318 6.46 18.70 -1.65
N CYS A 319 5.74 19.59 -0.98
CA CYS A 319 4.98 20.67 -1.62
C CYS A 319 5.86 21.62 -2.46
N ASP A 320 7.09 21.88 -2.03
CA ASP A 320 8.04 22.73 -2.77
C ASP A 320 8.66 22.00 -3.97
N GLN A 321 8.88 20.68 -3.87
CA GLN A 321 9.28 19.85 -5.03
C GLN A 321 8.17 19.80 -6.09
N ARG A 322 6.91 19.60 -5.67
CA ARG A 322 5.73 19.64 -6.56
C ARG A 322 5.62 20.98 -7.26
N LYS A 323 5.71 22.09 -6.51
CA LYS A 323 5.76 23.46 -7.05
C LYS A 323 6.86 23.61 -8.11
N GLY A 324 8.07 23.10 -7.81
CA GLY A 324 9.23 23.17 -8.69
C GLY A 324 9.04 22.50 -10.06
N ARG A 325 8.02 21.64 -10.24
CA ARG A 325 7.68 21.04 -11.53
C ARG A 325 7.15 22.05 -12.55
N ALA A 326 6.58 23.17 -12.12
CA ALA A 326 6.04 24.23 -13.00
C ALA A 326 7.10 25.19 -13.57
N GLY A 327 8.30 25.26 -12.99
CA GLY A 327 9.29 26.33 -13.30
C GLY A 327 10.51 25.85 -14.09
N ARG A 328 10.40 24.71 -14.79
CA ARG A 328 11.56 24.08 -15.45
C ARG A 328 11.84 24.65 -16.83
N THR A 329 10.80 24.83 -17.63
CA THR A 329 10.90 25.25 -19.03
C THR A 329 10.59 26.73 -19.23
N ALA A 330 9.66 27.27 -18.44
CA ALA A 330 9.18 28.64 -18.52
C ALA A 330 8.65 29.11 -17.15
N PRO A 331 8.38 30.42 -16.97
CA PRO A 331 7.63 30.90 -15.80
C PRO A 331 6.30 30.15 -15.65
N GLY A 332 5.95 29.83 -14.42
CA GLY A 332 4.82 28.94 -14.15
C GLY A 332 3.97 29.38 -12.96
N VAL A 333 2.94 28.59 -12.66
CA VAL A 333 2.03 28.82 -11.53
C VAL A 333 1.80 27.53 -10.77
N CYS A 334 1.74 27.61 -9.44
CA CYS A 334 1.40 26.50 -8.56
C CYS A 334 0.14 26.86 -7.75
N TYR A 335 -0.95 26.15 -8.02
CA TYR A 335 -2.18 26.20 -7.25
C TYR A 335 -2.12 25.21 -6.10
N ARG A 336 -2.15 25.70 -4.87
CA ARG A 336 -2.25 24.88 -3.66
C ARG A 336 -3.69 24.87 -3.19
N LEU A 337 -4.35 23.71 -3.17
CA LEU A 337 -5.77 23.59 -2.78
C LEU A 337 -5.99 23.63 -1.26
N TYR A 338 -5.07 24.26 -0.54
CA TYR A 338 -5.03 24.41 0.92
C TYR A 338 -4.55 25.83 1.25
N SER A 339 -4.79 26.28 2.48
CA SER A 339 -4.41 27.64 2.90
C SER A 339 -2.90 27.78 3.11
N GLU A 340 -2.42 29.02 3.07
CA GLU A 340 -1.02 29.33 3.40
C GLU A 340 -0.68 28.97 4.86
N GLU A 341 -1.63 29.13 5.78
CA GLU A 341 -1.49 28.71 7.18
C GLU A 341 -1.29 27.19 7.27
N ASN A 342 -2.11 26.41 6.56
CA ASN A 342 -1.95 24.96 6.47
C ASN A 342 -0.58 24.57 5.90
N PHE A 343 -0.06 25.30 4.91
CA PHE A 343 1.29 25.07 4.39
C PHE A 343 2.37 25.31 5.46
N LYS A 344 2.26 26.43 6.20
CA LYS A 344 3.25 26.83 7.21
C LYS A 344 3.28 25.88 8.42
N ASP A 345 2.13 25.32 8.80
CA ASP A 345 1.98 24.38 9.92
C ASP A 345 2.48 22.95 9.62
N ARG A 346 2.74 22.61 8.35
CA ARG A 346 3.27 21.31 7.95
C ARG A 346 4.71 21.13 8.41
N MET A 347 5.08 19.88 8.71
CA MET A 347 6.47 19.52 8.95
C MET A 347 7.34 19.84 7.74
N LEU A 348 8.58 20.25 7.99
CA LEU A 348 9.52 20.60 6.92
C LEU A 348 9.83 19.39 6.03
N TYR A 349 10.05 18.22 6.65
CA TYR A 349 10.35 16.94 5.99
C TYR A 349 9.33 15.87 6.38
N GLY A 350 9.15 14.86 5.52
CA GLY A 350 8.33 13.70 5.83
C GLY A 350 9.04 12.75 6.79
N THR A 351 8.28 11.88 7.45
CA THR A 351 8.86 10.81 8.30
C THR A 351 9.57 9.77 7.43
N GLU A 352 10.80 9.43 7.81
CA GLU A 352 11.66 8.48 7.11
C GLU A 352 11.03 7.08 7.06
N GLU A 353 11.32 6.34 5.99
CA GLU A 353 10.72 5.03 5.75
C GLU A 353 11.05 4.02 6.85
N ILE A 354 12.31 4.02 7.34
CA ILE A 354 12.81 3.14 8.41
C ILE A 354 11.99 3.20 9.70
N LEU A 355 11.26 4.29 9.94
CA LEU A 355 10.43 4.46 11.15
C LEU A 355 9.00 3.94 10.99
N ARG A 356 8.60 3.55 9.78
CA ARG A 356 7.20 3.25 9.44
C ARG A 356 7.02 1.98 8.60
N THR A 357 8.06 1.18 8.39
CA THR A 357 8.00 -0.09 7.62
C THR A 357 8.43 -1.31 8.45
N ASP A 358 8.25 -2.50 7.89
CA ASP A 358 8.74 -3.77 8.43
C ASP A 358 10.26 -3.85 8.23
N LEU A 359 11.01 -4.12 9.30
CA LEU A 359 12.47 -4.21 9.27
C LEU A 359 12.98 -5.65 9.06
N SER A 360 12.09 -6.63 8.94
CA SER A 360 12.46 -8.06 8.82
C SER A 360 13.40 -8.33 7.66
N GLU A 361 13.22 -7.65 6.52
CA GLU A 361 14.12 -7.80 5.37
C GLU A 361 15.53 -7.28 5.68
N VAL A 362 15.64 -6.08 6.25
CA VAL A 362 16.93 -5.49 6.60
C VAL A 362 17.65 -6.31 7.67
N VAL A 363 16.94 -6.75 8.72
CA VAL A 363 17.54 -7.58 9.77
C VAL A 363 18.03 -8.93 9.23
N LEU A 364 17.27 -9.55 8.30
CA LEU A 364 17.70 -10.77 7.63
C LEU A 364 18.99 -10.53 6.82
N ARG A 365 19.05 -9.41 6.08
CA ARG A 365 20.23 -9.02 5.30
C ARG A 365 21.43 -8.69 6.18
N MET A 366 21.22 -8.06 7.33
CA MET A 366 22.29 -7.82 8.31
C MET A 366 22.86 -9.15 8.82
N SER A 367 22.00 -10.12 9.15
CA SER A 367 22.42 -11.47 9.56
C SER A 367 23.24 -12.17 8.46
N ASP A 368 22.81 -12.05 7.21
CA ASP A 368 23.46 -12.60 6.01
C ASP A 368 24.83 -11.98 5.74
N LEU A 369 25.02 -10.70 6.10
CA LEU A 369 26.30 -9.99 6.06
C LEU A 369 27.15 -10.17 7.33
N ALA A 370 26.73 -11.05 8.24
CA ALA A 370 27.35 -11.27 9.55
C ALA A 370 27.41 -10.02 10.46
N ILE A 371 26.42 -9.14 10.33
CA ILE A 371 26.22 -7.95 11.16
C ILE A 371 25.17 -8.28 12.22
N TYR A 372 25.61 -8.65 13.44
CA TYR A 372 24.71 -9.10 14.51
C TYR A 372 24.34 -8.02 15.54
N ASP A 373 25.06 -6.90 15.53
CA ASP A 373 24.74 -5.73 16.35
C ASP A 373 23.76 -4.81 15.59
N TYR A 374 22.49 -5.24 15.57
CA TYR A 374 21.44 -4.53 14.85
C TYR A 374 21.20 -3.12 15.41
N GLU A 375 21.32 -2.98 16.72
CA GLU A 375 21.00 -1.77 17.46
C GLU A 375 22.02 -0.65 17.25
N HIS A 376 23.30 -0.98 17.03
CA HIS A 376 24.36 0.00 16.82
C HIS A 376 24.82 0.13 15.37
N PHE A 377 24.19 -0.57 14.43
CA PHE A 377 24.45 -0.34 13.01
C PHE A 377 24.25 1.14 12.65
N PRO A 378 25.14 1.74 11.84
CA PRO A 378 25.12 3.17 11.53
C PRO A 378 24.01 3.51 10.52
N PHE A 379 22.75 3.45 10.94
CA PHE A 379 21.66 4.09 10.19
C PHE A 379 21.70 5.60 10.38
N ILE A 380 21.36 6.36 9.33
CA ILE A 380 21.21 7.82 9.43
C ILE A 380 20.14 8.17 10.47
N THR A 381 18.97 7.55 10.35
CA THR A 381 17.92 7.60 11.37
C THR A 381 17.84 6.25 12.04
N ARG A 382 18.17 6.17 13.33
CA ARG A 382 18.11 4.91 14.08
C ARG A 382 16.66 4.44 14.26
N PRO A 383 16.33 3.18 13.92
CA PRO A 383 15.01 2.62 14.20
C PRO A 383 14.81 2.46 15.72
N LYS A 384 13.55 2.30 16.14
CA LYS A 384 13.22 1.99 17.53
C LYS A 384 13.66 0.56 17.85
N ASN A 385 14.19 0.32 19.06
CA ASN A 385 14.55 -1.04 19.50
C ASN A 385 13.38 -2.03 19.39
N SER A 386 12.15 -1.58 19.69
CA SER A 386 10.95 -2.42 19.54
C SER A 386 10.73 -2.89 18.09
N ALA A 387 11.16 -2.10 17.10
CA ALA A 387 11.07 -2.44 15.69
C ALA A 387 12.06 -3.54 15.31
N ILE A 388 13.30 -3.43 15.80
CA ILE A 388 14.35 -4.44 15.62
C ILE A 388 13.92 -5.74 16.30
N THR A 389 13.49 -5.69 17.56
CA THR A 389 13.01 -6.89 18.29
C THR A 389 11.84 -7.55 17.57
N SER A 390 10.87 -6.77 17.08
CA SER A 390 9.75 -7.32 16.32
C SER A 390 10.20 -8.02 15.04
N ALA A 391 11.16 -7.46 14.30
CA ALA A 391 11.74 -8.08 13.11
C ALA A 391 12.51 -9.37 13.47
N GLU A 392 13.29 -9.35 14.54
CA GLU A 392 14.02 -10.51 15.06
C GLU A 392 13.07 -11.65 15.47
N ASP A 393 12.01 -11.34 16.21
CA ASP A 393 10.96 -12.28 16.59
C ASP A 393 10.28 -12.88 15.36
N THR A 394 10.04 -12.07 14.32
CA THR A 394 9.48 -12.53 13.04
C THR A 394 10.39 -13.54 12.37
N LEU A 395 11.69 -13.22 12.26
CA LEU A 395 12.68 -14.06 11.61
C LEU A 395 12.92 -15.37 12.36
N ARG A 396 12.93 -15.33 13.70
CA ARG A 396 12.96 -16.55 14.53
C ARG A 396 11.70 -17.38 14.35
N PHE A 397 10.53 -16.73 14.32
CA PHE A 397 9.25 -17.41 14.17
C PHE A 397 9.13 -18.17 12.83
N ILE A 398 9.68 -17.63 11.75
CA ILE A 398 9.75 -18.32 10.45
C ILE A 398 10.99 -19.22 10.31
N GLY A 399 11.84 -19.31 11.33
CA GLY A 399 13.02 -20.18 11.36
C GLY A 399 14.21 -19.68 10.54
N ALA A 400 14.27 -18.40 10.20
CA ALA A 400 15.35 -17.81 9.40
C ALA A 400 16.64 -17.57 10.22
N ILE A 401 16.51 -17.22 11.50
CA ILE A 401 17.63 -16.99 12.41
C ILE A 401 17.46 -17.78 13.70
N ASP A 402 18.58 -18.07 14.37
CA ASP A 402 18.61 -18.68 15.69
C ASP A 402 18.56 -17.64 16.83
N GLU A 403 18.64 -18.10 18.08
CA GLU A 403 18.69 -17.24 19.27
C GLU A 403 19.92 -16.31 19.29
N SER A 404 21.01 -16.74 18.65
CA SER A 404 22.28 -16.01 18.54
C SER A 404 22.34 -15.10 17.31
N ARG A 405 21.22 -14.89 16.61
CA ARG A 405 21.12 -14.06 15.40
C ARG A 405 21.87 -14.62 14.17
N HIS A 406 22.33 -15.87 14.21
CA HIS A 406 22.94 -16.51 13.06
C HIS A 406 21.86 -17.03 12.11
N LEU A 407 22.15 -16.99 10.81
CA LEU A 407 21.28 -17.62 9.81
C LEU A 407 21.23 -19.13 10.04
N THR A 408 20.03 -19.69 10.05
CA THR A 408 19.83 -21.14 9.95
C THR A 408 20.04 -21.61 8.50
N THR A 409 20.00 -22.92 8.25
CA THR A 409 19.96 -23.45 6.88
C THR A 409 18.79 -22.87 6.08
N VAL A 410 17.63 -22.72 6.70
CA VAL A 410 16.44 -22.10 6.11
C VAL A 410 16.72 -20.64 5.78
N GLY A 411 17.26 -19.86 6.74
CA GLY A 411 17.62 -18.46 6.51
C GLY A 411 18.65 -18.26 5.40
N SER A 412 19.67 -19.11 5.33
CA SER A 412 20.69 -19.06 4.29
C SER A 412 20.09 -19.27 2.89
N LEU A 413 19.18 -20.25 2.74
CA LEU A 413 18.45 -20.46 1.50
C LEU A 413 17.51 -19.28 1.18
N MET A 414 16.81 -18.75 2.18
CA MET A 414 15.91 -17.60 2.00
C MET A 414 16.64 -16.40 1.40
N CYS A 415 17.89 -16.16 1.83
CA CYS A 415 18.72 -15.05 1.35
C CYS A 415 19.16 -15.19 -0.12
N ARG A 416 18.98 -16.35 -0.76
CA ARG A 416 19.22 -16.55 -2.20
C ARG A 416 18.14 -15.93 -3.07
N PHE A 417 16.94 -15.78 -2.53
CA PHE A 417 15.81 -15.21 -3.26
C PHE A 417 15.75 -13.70 -3.08
N PRO A 418 15.41 -12.93 -4.13
CA PRO A 418 15.19 -11.49 -4.03
C PRO A 418 13.84 -11.13 -3.38
N LEU A 419 13.27 -12.00 -2.54
CA LEU A 419 11.91 -11.88 -2.01
C LEU A 419 11.87 -11.37 -0.56
N LEU A 420 10.68 -10.94 -0.12
CA LEU A 420 10.41 -10.70 1.29
C LEU A 420 10.66 -11.98 2.09
N PRO A 421 11.17 -11.91 3.35
CA PRO A 421 11.53 -13.10 4.14
C PRO A 421 10.42 -14.16 4.19
N ARG A 422 9.17 -13.74 4.31
CA ARG A 422 8.01 -14.63 4.39
C ARG A 422 7.76 -15.40 3.09
N HIS A 423 7.88 -14.72 1.94
CA HIS A 423 7.73 -15.35 0.62
C HIS A 423 8.93 -16.26 0.31
N SER A 424 10.15 -15.85 0.67
CA SER A 424 11.32 -16.72 0.59
C SER A 424 11.13 -17.98 1.43
N ARG A 425 10.54 -17.86 2.64
CA ARG A 425 10.26 -19.00 3.51
C ARG A 425 9.29 -20.00 2.89
N VAL A 426 8.26 -19.52 2.18
CA VAL A 426 7.30 -20.37 1.44
C VAL A 426 8.04 -21.22 0.39
N LEU A 427 8.92 -20.61 -0.41
CA LEU A 427 9.73 -21.33 -1.40
C LEU A 427 10.67 -22.36 -0.73
N VAL A 428 11.35 -21.95 0.34
CA VAL A 428 12.28 -22.85 1.06
C VAL A 428 11.54 -24.04 1.68
N GLU A 429 10.29 -23.88 2.12
CA GLU A 429 9.47 -25.03 2.56
C GLU A 429 9.28 -26.04 1.43
N ALA A 430 8.91 -25.57 0.24
CA ALA A 430 8.73 -26.42 -0.93
C ALA A 430 10.05 -27.13 -1.31
N LEU A 431 11.16 -26.39 -1.35
CA LEU A 431 12.47 -26.95 -1.70
C LEU A 431 12.92 -28.07 -0.75
N VAL A 432 12.71 -27.89 0.55
CA VAL A 432 13.26 -28.79 1.57
C VAL A 432 12.31 -29.96 1.87
N HIS A 433 11.00 -29.72 1.90
CA HIS A 433 10.03 -30.67 2.43
C HIS A 433 9.03 -31.21 1.41
N TYR A 434 8.68 -30.42 0.38
CA TYR A 434 7.64 -30.77 -0.60
C TYR A 434 8.05 -30.40 -2.03
N PRO A 435 9.12 -31.00 -2.57
CA PRO A 435 9.63 -30.61 -3.89
C PRO A 435 8.59 -30.84 -5.00
N ASP A 436 7.71 -31.84 -4.86
CA ASP A 436 6.70 -32.18 -5.86
C ASP A 436 5.68 -31.07 -6.15
N VAL A 437 5.58 -30.04 -5.30
CA VAL A 437 4.73 -28.85 -5.50
C VAL A 437 5.52 -27.58 -5.82
N LEU A 438 6.82 -27.69 -6.11
CA LEU A 438 7.69 -26.52 -6.27
C LEU A 438 7.20 -25.58 -7.37
N GLN A 439 6.76 -26.11 -8.52
CA GLN A 439 6.23 -25.27 -9.61
C GLN A 439 4.96 -24.52 -9.18
N GLU A 440 4.05 -25.18 -8.48
CA GLU A 440 2.83 -24.56 -7.96
C GLU A 440 3.16 -23.45 -6.94
N VAL A 441 4.14 -23.68 -6.07
CA VAL A 441 4.57 -22.70 -5.07
C VAL A 441 5.26 -21.49 -5.73
N LEU A 442 6.06 -21.69 -6.78
CA LEU A 442 6.64 -20.61 -7.57
C LEU A 442 5.56 -19.69 -8.14
N ILE A 443 4.51 -20.27 -8.75
CA ILE A 443 3.37 -19.52 -9.28
C ILE A 443 2.72 -18.70 -8.16
N ALA A 444 2.44 -19.30 -7.01
CA ALA A 444 1.81 -18.61 -5.88
C ALA A 444 2.63 -17.41 -5.41
N VAL A 445 3.95 -17.60 -5.26
CA VAL A 445 4.87 -16.56 -4.80
C VAL A 445 5.04 -15.47 -5.84
N SER A 446 4.98 -15.78 -7.13
CA SER A 446 4.93 -14.79 -8.20
C SER A 446 3.71 -13.89 -8.05
N PHE A 447 2.50 -14.45 -7.89
CA PHE A 447 1.28 -13.66 -7.63
C PHE A 447 1.37 -12.80 -6.36
N LEU A 448 1.98 -13.31 -5.28
CA LEU A 448 2.14 -12.56 -4.02
C LEU A 448 3.21 -11.47 -4.07
N SER A 449 4.17 -11.57 -4.98
CA SER A 449 5.31 -10.65 -5.07
C SER A 449 5.20 -9.60 -6.18
N THR A 450 4.27 -9.78 -7.11
CA THR A 450 3.94 -8.82 -8.17
C THR A 450 2.69 -8.01 -7.83
N LYS A 451 2.33 -7.08 -8.72
CA LYS A 451 1.03 -6.41 -8.63
C LYS A 451 -0.10 -7.42 -8.87
N ASN A 452 -1.23 -7.17 -8.22
CA ASN A 452 -2.44 -7.92 -8.44
C ASN A 452 -2.94 -7.70 -9.90
N PRO A 453 -3.13 -8.77 -10.70
CA PRO A 453 -3.50 -8.65 -12.11
C PRO A 453 -5.00 -8.41 -12.33
N PHE A 454 -5.85 -8.46 -11.31
CA PHE A 454 -7.29 -8.28 -11.47
C PHE A 454 -7.66 -6.79 -11.71
N LEU A 455 -8.33 -6.52 -12.83
CA LEU A 455 -8.84 -5.20 -13.19
C LEU A 455 -10.29 -5.03 -12.72
N PHE A 456 -10.58 -3.88 -12.13
CA PHE A 456 -11.94 -3.45 -11.81
C PHE A 456 -12.20 -2.18 -12.62
N THR A 457 -12.72 -2.35 -13.82
CA THR A 457 -12.95 -1.23 -14.74
C THR A 457 -14.15 -0.41 -14.22
N PRO A 458 -14.01 0.92 -14.06
CA PRO A 458 -15.10 1.78 -13.62
C PRO A 458 -16.32 1.65 -14.54
N GLY A 459 -17.50 1.40 -13.96
CA GLY A 459 -18.75 1.17 -14.70
C GLY A 459 -18.95 -0.26 -15.23
N GLU A 460 -17.94 -1.12 -15.14
CA GLU A 460 -18.00 -2.55 -15.49
C GLU A 460 -17.56 -3.44 -14.32
N GLU A 461 -17.67 -2.98 -13.07
CA GLU A 461 -17.18 -3.69 -11.90
C GLU A 461 -17.91 -5.03 -11.70
N ASP A 462 -19.22 -5.07 -11.96
CA ASP A 462 -20.02 -6.30 -11.86
C ASP A 462 -19.59 -7.34 -12.91
N LEU A 463 -19.28 -6.89 -14.14
CA LEU A 463 -18.78 -7.74 -15.22
C LEU A 463 -17.38 -8.27 -14.90
N SER A 464 -16.50 -7.39 -14.39
CA SER A 464 -15.15 -7.74 -13.94
C SER A 464 -15.22 -8.87 -12.90
N ARG A 465 -16.06 -8.69 -11.86
CA ARG A 465 -16.27 -9.69 -10.80
C ARG A 465 -16.83 -11.01 -11.33
N ALA A 466 -17.82 -10.96 -12.22
CA ALA A 466 -18.38 -12.16 -12.84
C ALA A 466 -17.33 -12.92 -13.64
N ALA A 467 -16.48 -12.22 -14.40
CA ALA A 467 -15.41 -12.82 -15.18
C ALA A 467 -14.32 -13.43 -14.28
N HIS A 468 -13.94 -12.76 -13.19
CA HIS A 468 -13.00 -13.31 -12.20
C HIS A 468 -13.57 -14.54 -11.50
N LYS A 469 -14.88 -14.55 -11.17
CA LYS A 469 -15.57 -15.70 -10.57
C LYS A 469 -15.50 -16.95 -11.48
N GLN A 470 -15.56 -16.77 -12.80
CA GLN A 470 -15.42 -17.89 -13.75
C GLN A 470 -14.03 -18.55 -13.71
N LEU A 471 -12.99 -17.78 -13.33
CA LEU A 471 -11.63 -18.30 -13.14
C LEU A 471 -11.42 -18.93 -11.76
N ASN A 472 -12.28 -18.59 -10.80
CA ASN A 472 -12.14 -18.95 -9.38
C ASN A 472 -13.21 -19.98 -8.98
N ASN A 473 -13.18 -21.14 -9.64
CA ASN A 473 -14.12 -22.25 -9.43
C ASN A 473 -13.58 -23.35 -8.51
N SER A 474 -12.46 -23.12 -7.83
CA SER A 474 -11.79 -24.11 -6.99
C SER A 474 -12.38 -24.20 -5.58
N GLU A 475 -12.64 -25.41 -5.12
CA GLU A 475 -12.96 -25.75 -3.72
C GLU A 475 -11.77 -25.56 -2.75
N TYR A 476 -10.63 -25.04 -3.23
CA TYR A 476 -9.42 -24.82 -2.45
C TYR A 476 -8.93 -23.36 -2.46
N GLY A 477 -9.76 -22.43 -2.90
CA GLY A 477 -9.55 -20.99 -2.72
C GLY A 477 -8.57 -20.30 -3.64
N ASP A 478 -8.27 -19.05 -3.29
CA ASP A 478 -7.64 -18.10 -4.21
C ASP A 478 -6.24 -18.58 -4.64
N PHE A 479 -5.50 -19.27 -3.78
CA PHE A 479 -4.18 -19.81 -4.13
C PHE A 479 -4.24 -20.89 -5.21
N VAL A 480 -5.30 -21.71 -5.25
CA VAL A 480 -5.47 -22.69 -6.34
C VAL A 480 -5.99 -22.00 -7.60
N SER A 481 -6.77 -20.94 -7.43
CA SER A 481 -7.21 -20.12 -8.56
C SER A 481 -6.06 -19.40 -9.26
N TYR A 482 -5.00 -19.02 -8.54
CA TYR A 482 -3.75 -18.55 -9.16
C TYR A 482 -3.15 -19.59 -10.11
N LEU A 483 -3.09 -20.86 -9.70
CA LEU A 483 -2.60 -21.95 -10.55
C LEU A 483 -3.46 -22.10 -11.81
N ASN A 484 -4.79 -22.06 -11.65
CA ASN A 484 -5.72 -22.18 -12.77
C ASN A 484 -5.59 -21.02 -13.76
N ILE A 485 -5.48 -19.79 -13.26
CA ILE A 485 -5.30 -18.59 -14.07
C ILE A 485 -3.96 -18.67 -14.82
N PHE A 486 -2.88 -18.99 -14.11
CA PHE A 486 -1.55 -19.12 -14.69
C PHE A 486 -1.54 -20.15 -15.82
N LYS A 487 -2.06 -21.36 -15.57
CA LYS A 487 -2.13 -22.44 -16.56
C LYS A 487 -2.97 -22.06 -17.78
N GLN A 488 -4.13 -21.43 -17.59
CA GLN A 488 -4.97 -21.01 -18.71
C GLN A 488 -4.33 -19.88 -19.51
N TYR A 489 -3.65 -18.95 -18.85
CA TYR A 489 -2.94 -17.86 -19.52
C TYR A 489 -1.75 -18.39 -20.34
N THR A 490 -0.89 -19.22 -19.76
CA THR A 490 0.31 -19.77 -20.42
C THR A 490 0.00 -20.78 -21.51
N ALA A 491 -1.18 -21.42 -21.48
CA ALA A 491 -1.66 -22.26 -22.59
C ALA A 491 -1.89 -21.48 -23.90
N ASN A 492 -2.05 -20.15 -23.84
CA ASN A 492 -2.12 -19.31 -25.04
C ASN A 492 -0.70 -19.04 -25.55
N THR A 493 -0.40 -19.46 -26.78
CA THR A 493 0.97 -19.38 -27.33
C THR A 493 1.28 -18.05 -28.01
N THR A 494 0.29 -17.38 -28.62
CA THR A 494 0.50 -16.09 -29.30
C THR A 494 0.18 -14.90 -28.40
N LYS A 495 0.82 -13.76 -28.67
CA LYS A 495 0.58 -12.50 -27.96
C LYS A 495 -0.89 -12.09 -28.02
N GLU A 496 -1.50 -12.18 -29.21
CA GLU A 496 -2.90 -11.78 -29.44
C GLU A 496 -3.88 -12.67 -28.68
N ALA A 497 -3.57 -13.98 -28.54
CA ALA A 497 -4.38 -14.90 -27.77
C ALA A 497 -4.30 -14.60 -26.26
N LYS A 498 -3.09 -14.30 -25.76
CA LYS A 498 -2.88 -13.88 -24.36
C LYS A 498 -3.57 -12.56 -24.02
N GLU A 499 -3.47 -11.55 -24.89
CA GLU A 499 -4.18 -10.27 -24.73
C GLU A 499 -5.69 -10.46 -24.76
N ARG A 500 -6.20 -11.30 -25.67
CA ARG A 500 -7.64 -11.63 -25.74
C ARG A 500 -8.12 -12.34 -24.47
N PHE A 501 -7.32 -13.26 -23.92
CA PHE A 501 -7.62 -13.92 -22.66
C PHE A 501 -7.70 -12.91 -21.51
N CYS A 502 -6.71 -12.01 -21.41
CA CYS A 502 -6.68 -10.97 -20.37
C CYS A 502 -7.88 -10.03 -20.49
N LYS A 503 -8.20 -9.59 -21.70
CA LYS A 503 -9.38 -8.75 -21.97
C LYS A 503 -10.69 -9.45 -21.61
N LYS A 504 -10.84 -10.73 -21.95
CA LYS A 504 -12.04 -11.52 -21.64
C LYS A 504 -12.29 -11.60 -20.12
N TYR A 505 -11.22 -11.77 -19.35
CA TYR A 505 -11.30 -12.00 -17.92
C TYR A 505 -10.92 -10.79 -17.06
N TYR A 506 -10.87 -9.58 -17.64
CA TYR A 506 -10.51 -8.37 -16.89
C TYR A 506 -9.20 -8.55 -16.11
N LEU A 507 -8.16 -9.05 -16.78
CA LEU A 507 -6.81 -9.16 -16.24
C LEU A 507 -5.90 -8.13 -16.91
N ASP A 508 -4.96 -7.60 -16.16
CA ASP A 508 -3.88 -6.78 -16.68
C ASP A 508 -2.88 -7.66 -17.43
N TYR A 509 -2.75 -7.44 -18.73
CA TYR A 509 -1.86 -8.22 -19.58
C TYR A 509 -0.39 -8.09 -19.12
N GLN A 510 0.03 -6.88 -18.76
CA GLN A 510 1.40 -6.66 -18.28
C GLN A 510 1.65 -7.30 -16.93
N GLY A 511 0.72 -7.16 -15.98
CA GLY A 511 0.78 -7.83 -14.69
C GLY A 511 0.88 -9.35 -14.84
N MET A 512 0.12 -9.94 -15.76
CA MET A 512 0.23 -11.37 -16.08
C MET A 512 1.59 -11.74 -16.70
N GLN A 513 2.15 -10.90 -17.59
CA GLN A 513 3.50 -11.11 -18.11
C GLN A 513 4.56 -11.01 -17.00
N GLU A 514 4.44 -10.03 -16.10
CA GLU A 514 5.34 -9.86 -14.95
C GLU A 514 5.28 -11.10 -14.04
N ILE A 515 4.09 -11.65 -13.77
CA ILE A 515 3.93 -12.88 -13.00
C ILE A 515 4.66 -14.06 -13.64
N VAL A 516 4.50 -14.27 -14.95
CA VAL A 516 5.20 -15.35 -15.67
C VAL A 516 6.70 -15.17 -15.64
N HIS A 517 7.17 -13.93 -15.86
CA HIS A 517 8.59 -13.61 -15.83
C HIS A 517 9.22 -13.85 -14.45
N VAL A 518 8.53 -13.47 -13.38
CA VAL A 518 8.97 -13.73 -12.00
C VAL A 518 9.00 -15.23 -11.69
N ASP A 519 8.01 -16.00 -12.16
CA ASP A 519 7.95 -17.45 -12.00
C ASP A 519 9.15 -18.13 -12.66
N GLU A 520 9.43 -17.79 -13.93
CA GLU A 520 10.57 -18.32 -14.69
C GLU A 520 11.89 -18.06 -13.97
N GLN A 521 12.11 -16.84 -13.49
CA GLN A 521 13.36 -16.47 -12.83
C GLN A 521 13.53 -17.04 -11.43
N LEU A 522 12.45 -17.18 -10.67
CA LEU A 522 12.51 -17.91 -9.40
C LEU A 522 12.81 -19.39 -9.67
N GLY A 523 12.28 -19.96 -10.77
CA GLY A 523 12.60 -21.30 -11.23
C GLY A 523 14.07 -21.48 -11.64
N GLU A 524 14.66 -20.49 -12.32
CA GLU A 524 16.09 -20.43 -12.62
C GLU A 524 16.93 -20.45 -11.34
N ILE A 525 16.60 -19.60 -10.36
CA ILE A 525 17.30 -19.58 -9.06
C ILE A 525 17.20 -20.93 -8.36
N CYS A 526 16.02 -21.57 -8.34
CA CYS A 526 15.85 -22.91 -7.77
C CYS A 526 16.76 -23.94 -8.46
N SER A 527 16.85 -23.88 -9.79
CA SER A 527 17.70 -24.76 -10.60
C SER A 527 19.19 -24.51 -10.33
N GLU A 528 19.61 -23.25 -10.18
CA GLU A 528 20.98 -22.87 -9.82
C GLU A 528 21.39 -23.37 -8.42
N ILE A 529 20.46 -23.36 -7.47
CA ILE A 529 20.67 -23.93 -6.13
C ILE A 529 20.79 -25.47 -6.20
N GLY A 530 20.29 -26.10 -7.27
CA GLY A 530 20.39 -27.53 -7.53
C GLY A 530 19.09 -28.31 -7.30
N PHE A 531 17.94 -27.64 -7.26
CA PHE A 531 16.63 -28.28 -7.10
C PHE A 531 15.89 -28.38 -8.43
N PRO A 532 15.45 -29.58 -8.86
CA PRO A 532 14.66 -29.74 -10.07
C PRO A 532 13.27 -29.13 -9.89
N LEU A 533 12.74 -28.53 -10.96
CA LEU A 533 11.37 -28.03 -11.01
C LEU A 533 10.40 -29.19 -11.23
N THR A 534 9.82 -29.68 -10.14
CA THR A 534 8.79 -30.72 -10.12
C THR A 534 7.39 -30.14 -9.94
N HIS A 535 6.38 -30.89 -10.39
CA HIS A 535 4.97 -30.50 -10.36
C HIS A 535 4.06 -31.70 -10.09
N GLY A 536 2.79 -31.43 -9.75
CA GLY A 536 1.77 -32.46 -9.59
C GLY A 536 1.68 -33.08 -8.19
N GLY A 537 2.34 -32.48 -7.20
CA GLY A 537 2.15 -32.81 -5.79
C GLY A 537 0.76 -32.45 -5.26
N ASN A 538 0.50 -32.75 -3.99
CA ASN A 538 -0.84 -32.61 -3.41
C ASN A 538 -1.16 -31.15 -3.06
N ILE A 539 -2.41 -30.72 -3.28
CA ILE A 539 -2.94 -29.42 -2.84
C ILE A 539 -2.68 -29.17 -1.34
N ARG A 540 -2.77 -30.21 -0.52
CA ARG A 540 -2.43 -30.13 0.90
C ARG A 540 -0.99 -29.64 1.12
N GLU A 541 -0.04 -30.20 0.39
CA GLU A 541 1.39 -29.89 0.52
C GLU A 541 1.67 -28.47 0.00
N TYR A 542 1.06 -28.12 -1.14
CA TYR A 542 1.09 -26.77 -1.70
C TYR A 542 0.60 -25.70 -0.69
N LEU A 543 -0.60 -25.88 -0.13
CA LEU A 543 -1.15 -24.95 0.86
C LEU A 543 -0.38 -24.97 2.18
N SER A 544 0.23 -26.10 2.55
CA SER A 544 1.09 -26.19 3.73
C SER A 544 2.39 -25.41 3.55
N CYS A 545 2.97 -25.39 2.34
CA CYS A 545 4.13 -24.56 2.02
C CYS A 545 3.83 -23.07 2.22
N ILE A 546 2.69 -22.62 1.65
CA ILE A 546 2.23 -21.24 1.78
C ILE A 546 2.00 -20.89 3.26
N ALA A 547 1.29 -21.75 3.99
CA ALA A 547 0.99 -21.53 5.40
C ALA A 547 2.25 -21.49 6.29
N SER A 548 3.28 -22.27 5.96
CA SER A 548 4.54 -22.32 6.72
C SER A 548 5.36 -21.04 6.60
N GLY A 549 5.30 -20.35 5.46
CA GLY A 549 5.95 -19.03 5.31
C GLY A 549 5.07 -17.85 5.76
N LEU A 550 3.76 -18.06 5.87
CA LEU A 550 2.76 -17.05 6.20
C LEU A 550 1.99 -17.37 7.49
N LEU A 551 2.66 -17.98 8.47
CA LEU A 551 2.08 -18.45 9.74
C LEU A 551 1.22 -17.40 10.47
N GLN A 552 1.65 -16.13 10.44
CA GLN A 552 0.94 -15.01 11.07
C GLN A 552 -0.42 -14.71 10.42
N TYR A 553 -0.64 -15.17 9.20
CA TYR A 553 -1.87 -14.99 8.43
C TYR A 553 -2.78 -16.21 8.44
N ILE A 554 -2.41 -17.25 9.20
CA ILE A 554 -3.32 -18.36 9.51
C ILE A 554 -4.37 -17.84 10.50
N CYS A 555 -5.63 -18.00 10.14
CA CYS A 555 -6.74 -17.52 10.95
C CYS A 555 -7.72 -18.64 11.31
N ILE A 556 -8.32 -18.53 12.50
CA ILE A 556 -9.43 -19.36 12.97
C ILE A 556 -10.71 -18.54 13.00
N LYS A 557 -11.80 -19.14 12.51
CA LYS A 557 -13.14 -18.57 12.59
C LYS A 557 -13.56 -18.42 14.05
N ALA A 558 -13.96 -17.22 14.44
CA ALA A 558 -14.38 -16.89 15.81
C ALA A 558 -15.90 -16.78 15.91
N GLU A 559 -16.50 -15.78 15.26
CA GLU A 559 -17.95 -15.52 15.29
C GLU A 559 -18.43 -15.08 13.92
N ARG A 560 -19.57 -15.62 13.44
CA ARG A 560 -20.17 -15.27 12.13
C ARG A 560 -19.13 -15.32 11.00
N ASN A 561 -18.74 -14.17 10.46
CA ASN A 561 -17.75 -13.97 9.40
C ASN A 561 -16.40 -13.40 9.90
N MET A 562 -16.24 -13.25 11.22
CA MET A 562 -15.04 -12.74 11.87
C MET A 562 -14.06 -13.88 12.20
N TYR A 563 -12.80 -13.64 11.89
CA TYR A 563 -11.66 -14.50 12.14
C TYR A 563 -10.66 -13.87 13.12
N LYS A 564 -9.81 -14.71 13.69
CA LYS A 564 -8.67 -14.33 14.54
C LYS A 564 -7.40 -15.00 14.02
N SER A 565 -6.29 -14.27 14.00
CA SER A 565 -4.95 -14.84 13.85
C SER A 565 -4.17 -14.70 15.16
N LEU A 566 -2.94 -15.22 15.21
CA LEU A 566 -2.05 -15.01 16.36
C LEU A 566 -1.75 -13.53 16.61
N THR A 567 -1.82 -12.70 15.57
CA THR A 567 -1.44 -11.29 15.60
C THR A 567 -2.65 -10.36 15.59
N ALA A 568 -3.82 -10.81 15.11
CA ALA A 568 -4.99 -9.97 14.90
C ALA A 568 -6.26 -10.58 15.49
N ASN A 569 -7.04 -9.78 16.24
CA ASN A 569 -8.23 -10.25 16.96
C ASN A 569 -9.54 -10.14 16.17
N GLN A 570 -9.56 -9.39 15.07
CA GLN A 570 -10.74 -9.16 14.24
C GLN A 570 -10.31 -9.04 12.79
N VAL A 571 -10.42 -10.14 12.03
CA VAL A 571 -10.05 -10.21 10.62
C VAL A 571 -11.28 -10.66 9.84
N PHE A 572 -11.55 -10.02 8.71
CA PHE A 572 -12.66 -10.37 7.83
C PHE A 572 -12.10 -10.81 6.48
N ILE A 573 -12.72 -11.78 5.82
CA ILE A 573 -12.33 -12.13 4.45
C ILE A 573 -12.69 -10.95 3.54
N HIS A 574 -11.74 -10.51 2.73
CA HIS A 574 -11.98 -9.43 1.78
C HIS A 574 -13.06 -9.85 0.78
N PRO A 575 -14.05 -8.99 0.45
CA PRO A 575 -15.15 -9.35 -0.46
C PRO A 575 -14.71 -9.71 -1.89
N GLY A 576 -13.48 -9.37 -2.27
CA GLY A 576 -12.87 -9.77 -3.53
C GLY A 576 -12.34 -11.21 -3.58
N SER A 577 -12.32 -11.94 -2.46
CA SER A 577 -11.91 -13.36 -2.42
C SER A 577 -13.07 -14.27 -2.82
N ALA A 578 -12.79 -15.41 -3.48
CA ALA A 578 -13.83 -16.41 -3.72
C ALA A 578 -14.39 -17.01 -2.43
N TYR A 579 -13.62 -16.98 -1.35
CA TYR A 579 -13.98 -17.60 -0.07
C TYR A 579 -14.79 -16.69 0.85
N PHE A 580 -15.21 -15.53 0.35
CA PHE A 580 -16.12 -14.67 1.07
C PHE A 580 -17.44 -15.39 1.43
N LYS A 581 -17.88 -16.41 0.65
CA LYS A 581 -19.16 -17.14 0.82
C LYS A 581 -19.14 -18.35 1.74
N THR A 582 -18.08 -19.15 1.73
CA THR A 582 -18.08 -20.49 2.38
C THR A 582 -17.61 -20.48 3.82
N LEU A 583 -16.97 -19.39 4.27
CA LEU A 583 -16.51 -19.13 5.64
C LEU A 583 -15.92 -20.38 6.36
N PRO A 584 -14.75 -20.89 5.93
CA PRO A 584 -14.11 -22.08 6.50
C PRO A 584 -13.73 -21.92 7.98
N GLN A 585 -13.54 -23.02 8.72
CA GLN A 585 -13.11 -22.92 10.11
C GLN A 585 -11.68 -22.38 10.26
N PHE A 586 -10.78 -22.78 9.35
CA PHE A 586 -9.41 -22.29 9.29
C PHE A 586 -9.11 -21.80 7.89
N ILE A 587 -8.38 -20.69 7.79
CA ILE A 587 -7.98 -20.11 6.53
C ILE A 587 -6.51 -19.70 6.58
N ILE A 588 -5.88 -19.66 5.41
CA ILE A 588 -4.63 -18.94 5.19
C ILE A 588 -4.91 -17.75 4.27
N ALA A 589 -4.34 -16.59 4.62
CA ALA A 589 -4.37 -15.40 3.78
C ALA A 589 -2.95 -15.09 3.24
N GLY A 590 -2.88 -14.54 2.02
CA GLY A 590 -1.63 -14.01 1.46
C GLY A 590 -1.19 -12.74 2.18
N GLU A 591 -2.14 -11.89 2.55
CA GLU A 591 -1.90 -10.68 3.34
C GLU A 591 -3.10 -10.32 4.23
N ILE A 592 -2.81 -9.60 5.33
CA ILE A 592 -3.82 -8.94 6.15
C ILE A 592 -3.55 -7.43 6.09
N VAL A 593 -4.49 -6.70 5.50
CA VAL A 593 -4.37 -5.25 5.29
C VAL A 593 -5.42 -4.51 6.10
N GLN A 594 -5.04 -3.36 6.66
CA GLN A 594 -5.98 -2.50 7.36
C GLN A 594 -6.45 -1.37 6.43
N THR A 595 -7.73 -1.40 6.08
CA THR A 595 -8.45 -0.28 5.44
C THR A 595 -9.43 0.31 6.45
N SER A 596 -10.74 0.10 6.28
CA SER A 596 -11.78 0.40 7.27
C SER A 596 -11.78 -0.60 8.45
N ARG A 597 -11.46 -1.87 8.14
CA ARG A 597 -11.23 -2.97 9.10
C ARG A 597 -10.00 -3.75 8.62
N MET A 598 -9.60 -4.78 9.38
CA MET A 598 -8.56 -5.69 8.91
C MET A 598 -9.17 -6.73 7.99
N TYR A 599 -8.71 -6.77 6.74
CA TYR A 599 -9.16 -7.70 5.73
C TYR A 599 -8.06 -8.68 5.34
N ALA A 600 -8.41 -9.96 5.32
CA ALA A 600 -7.63 -11.04 4.73
C ALA A 600 -7.84 -11.08 3.22
N ARG A 601 -6.77 -11.01 2.44
CA ARG A 601 -6.78 -11.13 0.97
C ARG A 601 -6.03 -12.38 0.53
N SER A 602 -6.39 -12.89 -0.65
CA SER A 602 -5.84 -14.14 -1.21
C SER A 602 -6.04 -15.30 -0.24
N VAL A 603 -7.30 -15.75 -0.12
CA VAL A 603 -7.71 -16.66 0.95
C VAL A 603 -7.94 -18.07 0.42
N SER A 604 -7.36 -19.06 1.10
CA SER A 604 -7.65 -20.48 0.92
C SER A 604 -8.01 -21.15 2.25
N PRO A 605 -8.88 -22.18 2.22
CA PRO A 605 -9.21 -22.95 3.41
C PRO A 605 -8.00 -23.80 3.85
N LEU A 606 -7.91 -24.05 5.16
CA LEU A 606 -7.04 -25.06 5.73
C LEU A 606 -7.86 -26.09 6.52
N GLU A 607 -7.46 -27.35 6.48
CA GLU A 607 -8.03 -28.37 7.35
C GLU A 607 -7.29 -28.44 8.68
N LYS A 608 -8.02 -28.80 9.74
CA LYS A 608 -7.44 -29.01 11.07
C LYS A 608 -6.28 -30.01 11.07
N SER A 609 -6.40 -31.07 10.28
CA SER A 609 -5.41 -32.15 10.16
C SER A 609 -4.06 -31.67 9.59
N TRP A 610 -4.03 -30.52 8.90
CA TRP A 610 -2.83 -29.99 8.27
C TRP A 610 -2.03 -29.08 9.20
N LEU A 611 -2.70 -28.46 10.18
CA LEU A 611 -2.10 -27.44 11.06
C LEU A 611 -0.90 -27.96 11.85
N ASP A 612 -0.98 -29.17 12.40
CA ASP A 612 0.12 -29.76 13.18
C ASP A 612 1.36 -30.07 12.29
N ALA A 613 1.13 -30.33 11.00
CA ALA A 613 2.21 -30.54 10.03
C ALA A 613 2.86 -29.22 9.58
N ILE A 614 2.08 -28.12 9.55
CA ILE A 614 2.58 -26.77 9.24
C ILE A 614 3.38 -26.21 10.41
N ASN A 615 2.83 -26.30 11.63
CA ASN A 615 3.51 -25.90 12.85
C ASN A 615 2.84 -26.61 14.06
N PRO A 616 3.55 -27.44 14.83
CA PRO A 616 2.97 -28.25 15.90
C PRO A 616 2.18 -27.49 16.99
N ASP A 617 2.44 -26.19 17.16
CA ASP A 617 1.82 -25.37 18.19
C ASP A 617 0.68 -24.49 17.67
N ILE A 618 0.56 -24.32 16.35
CA ILE A 618 -0.37 -23.33 15.77
C ILE A 618 -1.83 -23.63 16.11
N TYR A 619 -2.24 -24.90 16.04
CA TYR A 619 -3.62 -25.29 16.36
C TYR A 619 -3.98 -24.95 17.80
N ARG A 620 -3.10 -25.32 18.74
CA ARG A 620 -3.29 -25.05 20.18
C ARG A 620 -3.35 -23.55 20.44
N GLN A 621 -2.46 -22.78 19.81
CA GLN A 621 -2.42 -21.33 19.95
C GLN A 621 -3.70 -20.69 19.41
N LEU A 622 -4.15 -21.05 18.20
CA LEU A 622 -5.35 -20.50 17.57
C LEU A 622 -6.63 -20.80 18.38
N VAL A 623 -6.81 -22.05 18.83
CA VAL A 623 -7.98 -22.44 19.63
C VAL A 623 -8.01 -21.69 20.97
N SER A 624 -6.84 -21.39 21.56
CA SER A 624 -6.79 -20.59 22.80
C SER A 624 -7.35 -19.17 22.61
N LEU A 625 -7.35 -18.62 21.39
CA LEU A 625 -7.88 -17.29 21.06
C LEU A 625 -9.42 -17.26 21.01
N THR A 626 -10.05 -18.37 20.64
CA THR A 626 -11.52 -18.50 20.63
C THR A 626 -12.04 -18.80 22.03
N GLN A 627 -11.37 -19.68 22.79
CA GLN A 627 -11.76 -20.04 24.17
C GLN A 627 -11.58 -18.90 25.19
N LYS A 628 -10.49 -18.11 25.09
CA LYS A 628 -10.34 -16.88 25.89
C LYS A 628 -11.38 -15.81 25.51
N GLY A 629 -11.92 -15.90 24.29
CA GLY A 629 -13.01 -15.10 23.77
C GLY A 629 -14.34 -15.48 24.43
N GLU A 630 -14.75 -16.75 24.35
CA GLU A 630 -16.03 -17.24 24.88
C GLU A 630 -16.18 -16.99 26.39
N GLN A 631 -15.14 -17.20 27.21
CA GLN A 631 -15.23 -16.89 28.65
C GLN A 631 -15.28 -15.38 28.95
N LYS A 632 -14.74 -14.52 28.08
CA LYS A 632 -14.82 -13.06 28.21
C LYS A 632 -16.09 -12.49 27.59
N LEU A 633 -16.59 -13.05 26.50
CA LEU A 633 -17.80 -12.68 25.77
C LEU A 633 -19.03 -13.16 26.52
N SER A 634 -19.11 -14.42 26.96
CA SER A 634 -20.15 -14.89 27.87
C SER A 634 -20.23 -14.02 29.14
N LYS A 635 -19.09 -13.69 29.77
CA LYS A 635 -19.10 -12.75 30.90
C LYS A 635 -19.45 -11.32 30.50
N LYS A 636 -19.02 -10.80 29.34
CA LYS A 636 -19.32 -9.43 28.86
C LYS A 636 -20.73 -9.26 28.32
N GLU A 637 -21.33 -10.28 27.73
CA GLU A 637 -22.68 -10.31 27.17
C GLU A 637 -23.69 -10.56 28.29
N ILE A 638 -23.36 -11.42 29.26
CA ILE A 638 -24.13 -11.54 30.50
C ILE A 638 -23.96 -10.28 31.38
N LEU A 639 -22.78 -9.61 31.39
CA LEU A 639 -22.66 -8.28 32.01
C LEU A 639 -23.40 -7.20 31.20
N ARG A 640 -23.30 -7.18 29.87
CA ARG A 640 -23.93 -6.15 29.01
C ARG A 640 -25.45 -6.27 29.02
N GLN A 641 -26.01 -7.48 29.04
CA GLN A 641 -27.45 -7.71 29.15
C GLN A 641 -27.99 -7.50 30.58
N LYS A 642 -27.17 -7.65 31.63
CA LYS A 642 -27.57 -7.32 33.02
C LYS A 642 -27.24 -5.88 33.44
N GLU A 643 -26.29 -5.20 32.77
CA GLU A 643 -25.93 -3.80 33.03
C GLU A 643 -26.72 -2.81 32.17
N SER A 644 -27.34 -3.24 31.07
CA SER A 644 -28.18 -2.40 30.19
C SER A 644 -29.54 -2.06 30.80
N GLU A 645 -30.06 -2.88 31.72
CA GLU A 645 -31.40 -2.68 32.31
C GLU A 645 -31.40 -1.94 33.67
N GLU A 646 -30.26 -1.85 34.39
CA GLU A 646 -30.24 -1.29 35.76
C GLU A 646 -29.46 0.02 35.98
N LYS A 647 -28.87 0.68 34.96
CA LYS A 647 -28.22 1.99 35.16
C LYS A 647 -28.42 2.98 34.03
N ILE A 648 -29.64 3.53 33.96
CA ILE A 648 -29.88 4.83 33.34
C ILE A 648 -30.72 5.68 34.30
N GLU A 649 -30.26 5.82 35.54
CA GLU A 649 -30.95 6.72 36.50
C GLU A 649 -30.02 7.44 37.49
N SER A 650 -28.74 7.63 37.12
CA SER A 650 -27.87 8.57 37.83
C SER A 650 -27.11 9.47 36.86
N ILE A 651 -27.84 10.33 36.15
CA ILE A 651 -27.25 11.50 35.49
C ILE A 651 -27.33 12.66 36.48
N ALA A 652 -26.43 12.67 37.45
CA ALA A 652 -26.11 13.88 38.21
C ALA A 652 -24.76 13.71 38.91
N LYS A 653 -23.86 14.64 38.59
CA LYS A 653 -22.60 14.99 39.29
C LYS A 653 -21.36 14.15 38.96
N GLY A 654 -20.59 14.70 38.00
CA GLY A 654 -19.19 14.37 37.72
C GLY A 654 -18.80 14.74 36.29
N LYS A 655 -18.72 16.04 35.95
CA LYS A 655 -18.37 16.52 34.60
C LYS A 655 -16.87 16.30 34.32
N ALA A 656 -16.46 15.08 34.03
CA ALA A 656 -15.18 14.84 33.36
C ALA A 656 -15.40 15.01 31.85
N VAL A 657 -14.52 15.76 31.20
CA VAL A 657 -14.58 16.03 29.76
C VAL A 657 -13.31 15.50 29.10
N VAL A 658 -13.42 15.01 27.87
CA VAL A 658 -12.26 14.62 27.05
C VAL A 658 -12.11 15.66 25.96
N GLN A 659 -10.96 16.32 25.95
CA GLN A 659 -10.59 17.20 24.85
C GLN A 659 -10.07 16.36 23.68
N VAL A 660 -10.68 16.55 22.52
CA VAL A 660 -10.31 15.89 21.27
C VAL A 660 -10.14 17.00 20.24
N TYR A 661 -8.90 17.23 19.83
CA TYR A 661 -8.54 18.38 19.00
C TYR A 661 -8.98 19.70 19.66
N LYS A 662 -9.72 20.54 18.92
CA LYS A 662 -10.23 21.84 19.40
C LYS A 662 -11.60 21.74 20.08
N ARG A 663 -12.19 20.54 20.20
CA ARG A 663 -13.51 20.32 20.81
C ARG A 663 -13.41 19.50 22.09
N THR A 664 -14.40 19.68 22.96
CA THR A 664 -14.41 19.04 24.28
C THR A 664 -15.72 18.30 24.45
N TYR A 665 -15.62 17.01 24.75
CA TYR A 665 -16.76 16.10 24.81
C TYR A 665 -17.02 15.67 26.25
N PRO A 666 -18.28 15.69 26.71
CA PRO A 666 -18.63 15.18 28.02
C PRO A 666 -18.38 13.67 28.07
N THR A 667 -17.97 13.17 29.23
CA THR A 667 -17.85 11.74 29.45
C THR A 667 -18.91 11.20 30.40
N VAL A 668 -19.30 9.95 30.19
CA VAL A 668 -20.24 9.21 31.03
C VAL A 668 -19.53 7.98 31.61
N ALA A 669 -19.71 7.71 32.91
CA ALA A 669 -19.07 6.59 33.59
C ALA A 669 -19.77 5.25 33.26
N LEU A 670 -18.97 4.21 33.01
CA LEU A 670 -19.44 2.87 32.67
C LEU A 670 -19.46 2.00 33.93
N GLY A 671 -20.60 2.03 34.65
CA GLY A 671 -20.85 1.19 35.83
C GLY A 671 -20.34 1.76 37.17
N LYS A 672 -20.75 1.13 38.30
CA LYS A 672 -20.39 1.57 39.68
C LYS A 672 -19.03 1.04 40.16
N LYS A 673 -18.40 0.09 39.44
CA LYS A 673 -17.19 -0.63 39.88
C LYS A 673 -15.95 -0.42 39.00
N ASN A 674 -16.06 0.17 37.81
CA ASN A 674 -14.93 0.42 36.92
C ASN A 674 -14.83 1.90 36.55
N LYS A 675 -13.67 2.52 36.76
CA LYS A 675 -13.36 3.92 36.36
C LYS A 675 -13.28 4.13 34.83
N ARG A 676 -13.99 3.35 34.01
CA ARG A 676 -13.99 3.52 32.55
C ARG A 676 -15.03 4.57 32.16
N THR A 677 -14.61 5.58 31.42
CA THR A 677 -15.45 6.68 30.95
C THR A 677 -15.61 6.62 29.43
N VAL A 678 -16.80 6.92 28.92
CA VAL A 678 -17.11 6.99 27.48
C VAL A 678 -17.35 8.43 27.09
N ALA A 679 -16.62 8.91 26.08
CA ALA A 679 -16.83 10.23 25.51
C ALA A 679 -18.08 10.26 24.63
N ILE A 680 -18.97 11.24 24.83
CA ILE A 680 -20.20 11.39 24.05
C ILE A 680 -19.98 12.46 22.99
N ILE A 681 -20.03 12.04 21.73
CA ILE A 681 -19.75 12.86 20.57
C ILE A 681 -21.06 13.07 19.81
N PRO A 682 -21.56 14.31 19.64
CA PRO A 682 -22.69 14.57 18.75
C PRO A 682 -22.45 14.01 17.34
N LEU A 683 -23.46 13.42 16.69
CA LEU A 683 -23.29 12.86 15.35
C LEU A 683 -22.87 13.93 14.33
N GLU A 684 -23.35 15.15 14.49
CA GLU A 684 -22.95 16.34 13.72
C GLU A 684 -21.45 16.70 13.86
N ASP A 685 -20.81 16.27 14.94
CA ASP A 685 -19.37 16.46 15.16
C ASP A 685 -18.52 15.39 14.47
N LEU A 686 -19.13 14.29 14.00
CA LEU A 686 -18.39 13.18 13.41
C LEU A 686 -17.61 13.60 12.18
N GLU A 687 -18.23 14.40 11.29
CA GLU A 687 -17.56 14.94 10.10
C GLU A 687 -16.36 15.80 10.47
N TYR A 688 -16.55 16.75 11.39
CA TYR A 688 -15.48 17.60 11.88
C TYR A 688 -14.33 16.76 12.45
N LEU A 689 -14.64 15.77 13.28
CA LEU A 689 -13.64 14.93 13.93
C LEU A 689 -12.90 14.03 12.94
N TYR A 690 -13.61 13.47 11.95
CA TYR A 690 -13.02 12.67 10.87
C TYR A 690 -12.03 13.52 10.07
N GLN A 691 -12.48 14.66 9.54
CA GLN A 691 -11.66 15.56 8.76
C GLN A 691 -10.49 16.13 9.56
N THR A 692 -10.71 16.47 10.85
CA THR A 692 -9.63 16.96 11.72
C THR A 692 -8.62 15.86 12.01
N ASN A 693 -9.07 14.61 12.17
CA ASN A 693 -8.19 13.46 12.42
C ASN A 693 -7.28 13.12 11.26
N GLU A 694 -7.77 13.25 10.02
CA GLU A 694 -6.94 13.04 8.82
C GLU A 694 -5.83 14.10 8.70
N LYS A 695 -6.12 15.34 9.12
CA LYS A 695 -5.19 16.47 9.00
C LYS A 695 -4.27 16.64 10.21
N ALA A 696 -4.58 16.02 11.34
CA ALA A 696 -3.88 16.29 12.59
C ALA A 696 -2.45 15.71 12.58
N PRO A 697 -1.41 16.50 12.91
CA PRO A 697 -0.03 16.03 13.00
C PRO A 697 0.18 15.02 14.14
N LYS A 698 -0.71 15.02 15.14
CA LYS A 698 -0.70 14.09 16.27
C LYS A 698 -2.10 13.58 16.55
N ARG A 699 -2.28 12.27 16.44
CA ARG A 699 -3.55 11.60 16.71
C ARG A 699 -3.82 11.50 18.23
N PRO A 700 -5.08 11.64 18.67
CA PRO A 700 -5.47 11.43 20.05
C PRO A 700 -5.31 9.95 20.42
N LYS A 701 -5.30 9.66 21.72
CA LYS A 701 -5.33 8.27 22.20
C LYS A 701 -6.65 7.62 21.78
N ASN A 702 -6.64 6.32 21.49
CA ASN A 702 -7.87 5.61 21.12
C ASN A 702 -8.73 5.27 22.37
N PHE A 703 -9.51 6.26 22.82
CA PHE A 703 -10.38 6.17 24.00
C PHE A 703 -11.77 5.62 23.66
N PRO A 704 -12.54 5.12 24.64
CA PRO A 704 -13.94 4.73 24.45
C PRO A 704 -14.85 5.94 24.19
N ALA A 705 -15.70 5.86 23.17
CA ALA A 705 -16.60 6.91 22.71
C ALA A 705 -17.96 6.35 22.26
N ALA A 706 -18.92 7.24 22.03
CA ALA A 706 -20.24 6.94 21.49
C ALA A 706 -20.74 8.16 20.69
N LEU A 707 -21.50 7.91 19.61
CA LEU A 707 -22.17 8.98 18.86
C LEU A 707 -23.53 9.29 19.47
N LEU A 708 -23.91 10.56 19.56
CA LEU A 708 -25.21 11.02 20.05
C LEU A 708 -26.03 11.57 18.90
N TYR A 709 -27.19 10.98 18.63
CA TYR A 709 -28.12 11.41 17.61
C TYR A 709 -29.56 11.40 18.15
N GLN A 710 -30.22 12.55 18.11
CA GLN A 710 -31.62 12.72 18.58
C GLN A 710 -31.89 12.14 19.99
N GLY A 711 -30.91 12.24 20.90
CA GLY A 711 -31.04 11.74 22.28
C GLY A 711 -30.71 10.26 22.47
N TYR A 712 -30.29 9.55 21.42
CA TYR A 712 -29.86 8.15 21.46
C TYR A 712 -28.36 8.01 21.18
N TYR A 713 -27.76 6.94 21.69
CA TYR A 713 -26.36 6.61 21.44
C TYR A 713 -26.19 5.55 20.35
N ILE A 714 -25.23 5.76 19.46
CA ILE A 714 -24.77 4.84 18.42
C ILE A 714 -23.35 4.37 18.78
N HIS A 715 -23.04 3.08 18.61
CA HIS A 715 -21.73 2.48 18.95
C HIS A 715 -21.25 2.84 20.37
N TYR A 716 -22.09 2.57 21.38
CA TYR A 716 -21.82 3.00 22.75
C TYR A 716 -20.63 2.28 23.40
N GLY A 717 -19.54 3.01 23.64
CA GLY A 717 -18.34 2.52 24.31
C GLY A 717 -17.28 1.94 23.37
N ASP A 718 -17.48 2.07 22.06
CA ASP A 718 -16.51 1.67 21.05
C ASP A 718 -15.32 2.63 20.97
N LYS A 719 -14.29 2.23 20.23
CA LYS A 719 -13.06 2.99 20.12
C LYS A 719 -13.25 4.23 19.25
N PHE A 720 -12.66 5.36 19.67
CA PHE A 720 -12.76 6.64 18.96
C PHE A 720 -12.46 6.52 17.46
N PHE A 721 -11.42 5.79 17.06
CA PHE A 721 -11.14 5.63 15.62
C PHE A 721 -12.21 4.80 14.90
N SER A 722 -12.78 3.77 15.55
CA SER A 722 -13.93 3.05 15.01
C SER A 722 -15.18 3.94 14.91
N ILE A 723 -15.36 4.90 15.83
CA ILE A 723 -16.41 5.91 15.70
C ILE A 723 -16.18 6.79 14.48
N LEU A 724 -14.94 7.22 14.22
CA LEU A 724 -14.61 8.01 13.03
C LEU A 724 -14.90 7.26 11.73
N ASP A 725 -14.60 5.97 11.67
CA ASP A 725 -14.77 5.14 10.47
C ASP A 725 -16.26 4.93 10.08
N LEU A 726 -17.21 5.38 10.90
CA LEU A 726 -18.64 5.44 10.58
C LEU A 726 -18.99 6.65 9.72
N PHE A 727 -18.08 7.62 9.56
CA PHE A 727 -18.28 8.75 8.67
C PHE A 727 -18.53 8.25 7.24
N GLY A 728 -19.57 8.79 6.58
CA GLY A 728 -20.02 8.34 5.26
C GLY A 728 -20.82 7.02 5.23
N LYS A 729 -20.96 6.31 6.36
CA LYS A 729 -21.68 5.02 6.45
C LYS A 729 -23.04 5.12 7.15
N ILE A 730 -23.29 6.24 7.84
CA ILE A 730 -24.56 6.52 8.52
C ILE A 730 -25.41 7.42 7.61
N ASP A 731 -26.53 6.90 7.14
CA ASP A 731 -27.50 7.65 6.34
C ASP A 731 -28.62 8.20 7.24
N VAL A 732 -28.44 9.43 7.70
CA VAL A 732 -29.43 10.12 8.56
C VAL A 732 -30.71 10.49 7.82
N GLN A 733 -30.70 10.55 6.48
CA GLN A 733 -31.86 10.96 5.68
C GLN A 733 -32.96 9.90 5.71
N LYS A 734 -32.60 8.63 5.91
CA LYS A 734 -33.56 7.52 6.10
C LYS A 734 -34.30 7.57 7.44
N GLY A 735 -33.90 8.45 8.36
CA GLY A 735 -34.49 8.57 9.68
C GLY A 735 -34.19 7.39 10.60
N ILE A 736 -34.92 7.30 11.71
CA ILE A 736 -34.81 6.22 12.70
C ILE A 736 -36.08 5.37 12.63
N ILE A 737 -35.95 4.06 12.38
CA ILE A 737 -37.08 3.14 12.38
C ILE A 737 -37.22 2.41 13.73
N ASP A 738 -38.44 2.09 14.15
CA ASP A 738 -38.65 1.50 15.49
C ASP A 738 -38.21 0.04 15.61
N ASN A 739 -38.19 -0.74 14.52
CA ASN A 739 -37.65 -2.10 14.43
C ASN A 739 -37.31 -2.43 12.97
N PRO A 740 -36.36 -3.36 12.71
CA PRO A 740 -36.21 -3.97 11.40
C PRO A 740 -37.49 -4.69 10.94
N PRO A 741 -37.70 -4.89 9.62
CA PRO A 741 -38.78 -5.74 9.10
C PRO A 741 -38.75 -7.12 9.78
N ARG A 742 -39.87 -7.52 10.40
CA ARG A 742 -39.93 -8.71 11.28
C ARG A 742 -40.25 -10.02 10.56
N SER A 743 -40.48 -9.97 9.25
CA SER A 743 -40.81 -11.16 8.48
C SER A 743 -39.56 -12.01 8.25
N ILE A 744 -39.76 -13.33 8.22
CA ILE A 744 -38.81 -14.26 7.65
C ILE A 744 -39.21 -14.39 6.18
N TYR A 745 -38.24 -14.23 5.29
CA TYR A 745 -38.44 -14.26 3.85
C TYR A 745 -37.78 -15.49 3.27
N THR A 746 -38.44 -16.09 2.29
CA THR A 746 -37.86 -17.14 1.46
C THR A 746 -37.70 -16.65 0.04
N ILE A 747 -37.12 -17.48 -0.84
CA ILE A 747 -37.08 -17.18 -2.28
C ILE A 747 -38.50 -17.06 -2.86
N ALA A 748 -39.53 -17.68 -2.25
CA ALA A 748 -40.91 -17.49 -2.67
C ALA A 748 -41.45 -16.06 -2.42
N ASP A 749 -40.81 -15.30 -1.52
CA ASP A 749 -41.17 -13.92 -1.16
C ASP A 749 -40.28 -12.88 -1.88
N ALA A 750 -39.68 -13.26 -3.02
CA ALA A 750 -38.56 -12.58 -3.66
C ALA A 750 -38.73 -11.06 -3.80
N GLN A 751 -39.87 -10.60 -4.33
CA GLN A 751 -40.10 -9.17 -4.57
C GLN A 751 -40.21 -8.39 -3.25
N THR A 752 -40.96 -8.91 -2.28
CA THR A 752 -41.11 -8.26 -0.97
C THR A 752 -39.81 -8.26 -0.19
N LEU A 753 -38.99 -9.31 -0.32
CA LEU A 753 -37.64 -9.35 0.23
C LEU A 753 -36.77 -8.24 -0.36
N VAL A 754 -36.72 -8.14 -1.69
CA VAL A 754 -35.90 -7.14 -2.41
C VAL A 754 -36.32 -5.71 -2.07
N ASP A 755 -37.62 -5.42 -2.02
CA ASP A 755 -38.13 -4.09 -1.65
C ASP A 755 -37.65 -3.65 -0.25
N ASN A 756 -37.54 -4.60 0.67
CA ASN A 756 -37.08 -4.36 2.04
C ASN A 756 -35.54 -4.27 2.17
N LEU A 757 -34.75 -4.70 1.19
CA LEU A 757 -33.28 -4.59 1.24
C LEU A 757 -32.80 -3.14 1.31
N THR A 758 -33.61 -2.19 0.86
CA THR A 758 -33.35 -0.75 0.97
C THR A 758 -33.16 -0.27 2.41
N TRP A 759 -33.67 -1.01 3.40
CA TRP A 759 -33.54 -0.70 4.82
C TRP A 759 -32.19 -1.07 5.43
N ILE A 760 -31.35 -1.85 4.75
CA ILE A 760 -30.01 -2.21 5.23
C ILE A 760 -29.21 -0.94 5.56
N MET A 761 -28.47 -0.98 6.68
CA MET A 761 -27.72 0.14 7.27
C MET A 761 -28.55 1.33 7.76
N THR A 762 -29.88 1.22 7.80
CA THR A 762 -30.74 2.26 8.42
C THR A 762 -30.64 2.19 9.94
N LEU A 763 -30.68 3.35 10.61
CA LEU A 763 -30.71 3.40 12.06
C LEU A 763 -32.04 2.86 12.59
N SER A 764 -31.97 1.95 13.55
CA SER A 764 -33.13 1.35 14.18
C SER A 764 -33.10 1.48 15.70
N ARG A 765 -34.27 1.50 16.34
CA ARG A 765 -34.45 1.35 17.78
C ARG A 765 -34.68 -0.12 18.11
N ASN A 766 -34.32 -0.52 19.33
CA ASN A 766 -34.75 -1.78 19.90
C ASN A 766 -35.76 -1.49 21.01
N LYS A 767 -36.94 -2.11 20.97
CA LYS A 767 -37.99 -1.91 22.00
C LYS A 767 -37.50 -2.23 23.43
N LYS A 768 -36.46 -3.06 23.57
CA LYS A 768 -35.86 -3.40 24.86
C LYS A 768 -34.83 -2.38 25.35
N GLU A 769 -34.24 -1.58 24.45
CA GLU A 769 -33.11 -0.70 24.79
C GLU A 769 -33.41 0.76 24.46
N ARG A 770 -33.95 1.47 25.46
CA ARG A 770 -34.61 2.77 25.26
C ARG A 770 -33.71 3.92 24.82
N LYS A 771 -32.38 3.78 24.87
CA LYS A 771 -31.42 4.87 24.54
C LYS A 771 -30.32 4.48 23.54
N LEU A 772 -30.34 3.27 22.99
CA LEU A 772 -29.35 2.82 22.02
C LEU A 772 -29.99 2.70 20.64
N LEU A 773 -29.28 3.19 19.62
CA LEU A 773 -29.56 2.91 18.22
C LEU A 773 -28.61 1.81 17.74
N GLY A 774 -29.15 0.95 16.91
CA GLY A 774 -28.40 0.00 16.11
C GLY A 774 -28.66 0.23 14.64
N PHE A 775 -28.16 -0.69 13.83
CA PHE A 775 -28.28 -0.71 12.39
C PHE A 775 -29.11 -1.91 11.96
N VAL A 776 -29.92 -1.73 10.93
CA VAL A 776 -30.56 -2.85 10.25
C VAL A 776 -29.50 -3.63 9.50
N GLY A 777 -29.26 -4.86 9.93
CA GLY A 777 -28.49 -5.85 9.19
C GLY A 777 -29.41 -6.81 8.45
N PHE A 778 -28.80 -7.61 7.59
CA PHE A 778 -29.45 -8.67 6.83
C PHE A 778 -28.66 -9.96 7.03
N GLU A 779 -29.35 -11.03 7.40
CA GLU A 779 -28.75 -12.32 7.78
C GLU A 779 -29.58 -13.50 7.23
N GLU A 780 -28.88 -14.56 6.82
CA GLU A 780 -29.49 -15.87 6.61
C GLU A 780 -29.63 -16.59 7.97
N SER A 781 -30.83 -17.11 8.26
CA SER A 781 -31.16 -17.81 9.51
C SER A 781 -31.09 -19.35 9.40
N GLY A 782 -30.56 -19.87 8.29
CA GLY A 782 -30.51 -21.30 7.97
C GLY A 782 -31.70 -21.75 7.09
N ASP A 783 -31.51 -22.84 6.36
CA ASP A 783 -32.51 -23.43 5.44
C ASP A 783 -33.05 -22.48 4.35
N GLY A 784 -32.28 -21.45 3.98
CA GLY A 784 -32.70 -20.47 2.96
C GLY A 784 -33.69 -19.42 3.42
N ASN A 785 -33.81 -19.24 4.74
CA ASN A 785 -34.63 -18.21 5.34
C ASN A 785 -33.80 -16.94 5.58
N PHE A 786 -34.27 -15.82 5.06
CA PHE A 786 -33.65 -14.51 5.19
C PHE A 786 -34.41 -13.63 6.17
N ARG A 787 -33.70 -12.82 6.96
CA ARG A 787 -34.33 -11.88 7.89
C ARG A 787 -33.52 -10.61 8.08
N PHE A 788 -34.20 -9.55 8.45
CA PHE A 788 -33.55 -8.31 8.88
C PHE A 788 -33.32 -8.35 10.39
N THR A 789 -32.10 -8.04 10.81
CA THR A 789 -31.68 -8.08 12.20
C THR A 789 -31.32 -6.70 12.71
N PHE A 790 -31.43 -6.52 14.03
CA PHE A 790 -30.95 -5.33 14.72
C PHE A 790 -29.52 -5.62 15.20
N ASN A 791 -28.55 -4.82 14.76
CA ASN A 791 -27.15 -4.96 15.17
C ASN A 791 -26.67 -3.68 15.85
N HIS A 792 -26.01 -3.79 17.01
CA HIS A 792 -25.45 -2.62 17.70
C HIS A 792 -24.25 -2.01 16.99
N ASP A 793 -23.51 -2.83 16.26
CA ASP A 793 -22.35 -2.44 15.47
C ASP A 793 -22.75 -2.35 13.99
N GLY A 794 -22.60 -1.15 13.42
CA GLY A 794 -22.96 -0.84 12.06
C GLY A 794 -22.09 -1.51 11.03
N PHE A 795 -20.81 -1.77 11.29
CA PHE A 795 -20.04 -2.53 10.33
C PHE A 795 -20.20 -4.05 10.45
N ASP A 796 -20.61 -4.57 11.59
CA ASP A 796 -21.09 -5.96 11.64
C ASP A 796 -22.38 -6.11 10.84
N ALA A 797 -23.28 -5.12 10.91
CA ALA A 797 -24.48 -5.07 10.08
C ALA A 797 -24.13 -5.01 8.58
N LEU A 798 -23.13 -4.19 8.22
CA LEU A 798 -22.67 -4.06 6.83
C LEU A 798 -22.08 -5.37 6.31
N ASP A 799 -21.15 -5.97 7.06
CA ASP A 799 -20.43 -7.17 6.65
C ASP A 799 -21.35 -8.38 6.56
N SER A 800 -22.25 -8.56 7.55
CA SER A 800 -23.25 -9.63 7.50
C SER A 800 -24.22 -9.46 6.34
N SER A 801 -24.60 -8.22 6.04
CA SER A 801 -25.49 -7.91 4.93
C SER A 801 -24.84 -8.16 3.58
N LEU A 802 -23.59 -7.72 3.38
CA LEU A 802 -22.83 -7.98 2.16
C LEU A 802 -22.73 -9.49 1.89
N TYR A 803 -22.37 -10.26 2.91
CA TYR A 803 -22.32 -11.72 2.82
C TYR A 803 -23.67 -12.32 2.40
N THR A 804 -24.74 -11.95 3.09
CA THR A 804 -26.08 -12.51 2.87
C THR A 804 -26.67 -12.08 1.53
N LEU A 805 -26.43 -10.84 1.08
CA LEU A 805 -26.84 -10.37 -0.25
C LEU A 805 -26.19 -11.19 -1.36
N LEU A 806 -24.94 -11.58 -1.18
CA LEU A 806 -24.22 -12.39 -2.17
C LEU A 806 -24.80 -13.81 -2.27
N GLN A 807 -25.19 -14.41 -1.13
CA GLN A 807 -25.91 -15.69 -1.11
C GLN A 807 -27.30 -15.57 -1.74
N LEU A 808 -28.01 -14.47 -1.46
CA LEU A 808 -29.34 -14.22 -2.02
C LEU A 808 -29.29 -14.05 -3.55
N ALA A 809 -28.26 -13.36 -4.06
CA ALA A 809 -28.07 -13.20 -5.50
C ALA A 809 -27.88 -14.55 -6.20
N ASP A 810 -27.01 -15.43 -5.69
CA ASP A 810 -26.82 -16.77 -6.27
C ASP A 810 -28.13 -17.57 -6.24
N ARG A 811 -28.89 -17.53 -5.13
CA ARG A 811 -30.16 -18.27 -5.03
C ARG A 811 -31.23 -17.75 -5.99
N PHE A 812 -31.24 -16.45 -6.28
CA PHE A 812 -32.11 -15.91 -7.32
C PHE A 812 -31.66 -16.33 -8.72
N GLU A 813 -30.35 -16.40 -8.99
CA GLU A 813 -29.82 -16.97 -10.24
C GLU A 813 -30.24 -18.43 -10.39
N ASP A 814 -30.06 -19.24 -9.35
CA ASP A 814 -30.45 -20.67 -9.33
C ASP A 814 -31.97 -20.86 -9.50
N ALA A 815 -32.78 -19.90 -9.03
CA ALA A 815 -34.24 -19.90 -9.17
C ALA A 815 -34.74 -19.32 -10.50
N GLY A 816 -33.85 -18.84 -11.39
CA GLY A 816 -34.23 -18.22 -12.67
C GLY A 816 -34.72 -16.76 -12.57
N GLU A 817 -34.51 -16.10 -11.43
CA GLU A 817 -34.93 -14.72 -11.13
C GLU A 817 -33.83 -13.70 -11.43
N GLU A 818 -33.30 -13.70 -12.66
CA GLU A 818 -32.14 -12.89 -13.07
C GLU A 818 -32.29 -11.38 -12.82
N LYS A 819 -33.51 -10.85 -12.97
CA LYS A 819 -33.81 -9.42 -12.74
C LYS A 819 -33.63 -9.04 -11.27
N LEU A 820 -34.04 -9.91 -10.36
CA LEU A 820 -33.91 -9.70 -8.92
C LEU A 820 -32.46 -9.91 -8.47
N ALA A 821 -31.78 -10.92 -8.99
CA ALA A 821 -30.34 -11.11 -8.78
C ALA A 821 -29.53 -9.85 -9.14
N LYS A 822 -29.84 -9.22 -10.29
CA LYS A 822 -29.20 -7.96 -10.70
C LYS A 822 -29.49 -6.79 -9.77
N GLN A 823 -30.71 -6.69 -9.22
CA GLN A 823 -31.05 -5.65 -8.24
C GLN A 823 -30.29 -5.85 -6.93
N VAL A 824 -30.19 -7.08 -6.45
CA VAL A 824 -29.39 -7.46 -5.28
C VAL A 824 -27.92 -7.14 -5.52
N GLY A 825 -27.38 -7.49 -6.68
CA GLY A 825 -26.00 -7.17 -7.09
C GLY A 825 -25.70 -5.66 -7.06
N LYS A 826 -26.60 -4.82 -7.57
CA LYS A 826 -26.45 -3.37 -7.52
C LYS A 826 -26.40 -2.82 -6.09
N LEU A 827 -27.23 -3.36 -5.19
CA LEU A 827 -27.20 -2.98 -3.78
C LEU A 827 -25.91 -3.46 -3.10
N TYR A 828 -25.49 -4.69 -3.37
CA TYR A 828 -24.21 -5.23 -2.91
C TYR A 828 -23.05 -4.32 -3.33
N GLY A 829 -22.97 -3.93 -4.60
CA GLY A 829 -21.95 -3.00 -5.10
C GLY A 829 -21.98 -1.64 -4.40
N LYS A 830 -23.17 -1.10 -4.09
CA LYS A 830 -23.30 0.15 -3.33
C LYS A 830 -22.77 0.01 -1.89
N LEU A 831 -23.11 -1.08 -1.21
CA LEU A 831 -22.66 -1.33 0.16
C LEU A 831 -21.16 -1.67 0.21
N LEU A 832 -20.62 -2.32 -0.83
CA LEU A 832 -19.21 -2.68 -0.90
C LEU A 832 -18.30 -1.44 -0.98
N LYS A 833 -18.76 -0.37 -1.64
CA LYS A 833 -18.08 0.94 -1.61
C LYS A 833 -17.96 1.57 -0.21
N MET A 834 -18.73 1.07 0.78
CA MET A 834 -18.58 1.50 2.18
C MET A 834 -17.49 0.69 2.92
N VAL A 835 -16.99 -0.39 2.32
CA VAL A 835 -15.92 -1.25 2.85
C VAL A 835 -14.55 -0.85 2.29
N GLU A 836 -14.50 -0.63 0.97
CA GLU A 836 -13.35 -0.14 0.20
C GLU A 836 -12.97 1.29 0.61
#